data_AF-A0A7L2N7D4-F1
#
_entry.id   AF-A0A7L2N7D4-F1
#
_cell.length_a   1.000
_cell.length_b   1.000
_cell.length_c   1.000
_cell.angle_alpha   90.00
_cell.angle_beta   90.00
_cell.angle_gamma   90.00
#
_symmetry.space_group_name_H-M   'P 1'
#
loop_
_entity.id
_entity.type
_entity.pdbx_description
1 polymer ?
#
loop_
_entity_poly.entity_id
_entity_poly.type
_entity_poly.pdbx_seq_one_letter_code
_entity_poly.pdbx_strand_id
1 'polypeptide(L)'
;MATVLMCRRLPRLSRVTALSTTAKRKAERGSSKSKKEKRDKPGAAKAGTEPGATIQLLKPQDYRVLYNPAAYAKGRAGSQQHLDRDSSQALGDTFTGPGTPQAPQAFPTASSQALSPVRNALPKPRSGTLLEQTILATLYKEEAEKENQELHNSKEDPRMFQKGRPEYRSLSCDSAEPAQSLPAEEGDSILQSVAGCEGSPGTLTDHFLKLSRLPAERRAALASDPRFSALCHRAVTAIRLFNTSDLIQILKASVSLAVPASHPLLNACEAEFCRRAWDMGLEQLLLVADCWRCLDRSVPSYLGILFSYANLHWRDLTLPQFVQLLYIIGEGRRSPVDLAQKVESTILKHLDAFTLEELGAICLGLFKSLSGISDHVMRRIADRVALQMEDMSTYALVNVLKMLRYTRMDHLPLMRKLGKVIPARIPATNIQGIMHITLTYSSLHFFDEDVLAAVATSLPSKVSYCRSKDAAKFLWSFGCLDYEPPNEAEFYSSLIKQLHVKAHEFSKFPEHLLTALLGLAFVRRFPEELIDFALREEFVQKTRGSKYELNKDLFTLGKSVEIECPTYQGSRLPPRLYQEFTEMVSSFAEREIYVRPEILEATSLLESMLGGPEYVKNHMILPHTRSSDLEVRLATDGRPIPFNFKDPVAAKKLKGMGVSLTDDLMSQLIQGRAHNQSPTEVGNEARIPGQEAAGTPCLGGALPAGATSQAEPTAGRWQPREVRLALQVSNRNHFCYGSKRLLGLHCLKRRQLRLLGYVVVEIPFWEWFPLLKRTRSEKLSYLHYKVFCPALLTKA
;
A
#
# COMPACT_ATOMS: atom_id res chain seq x y z
N MET A 1 -0.13 -1.72 -5.05
CA MET A 1 -0.89 -2.95 -4.70
C MET A 1 -2.30 -2.47 -4.51
N ALA A 2 -3.11 -2.65 -5.54
CA ALA A 2 -4.56 -2.68 -5.52
C ALA A 2 -5.25 -1.78 -4.50
N THR A 3 -5.67 -0.61 -4.99
CA THR A 3 -6.81 0.18 -4.52
C THR A 3 -7.15 -0.05 -3.05
N VAL A 4 -6.25 0.39 -2.18
CA VAL A 4 -6.61 0.65 -0.79
C VAL A 4 -7.53 1.87 -0.84
N LEU A 5 -8.83 1.63 -0.94
CA LEU A 5 -9.79 2.42 -0.17
C LEU A 5 -9.85 1.75 1.19
N MET A 6 -9.02 2.21 2.13
CA MET A 6 -9.23 1.91 3.54
C MET A 6 -9.23 3.19 4.36
N CYS A 7 -10.39 3.43 4.95
CA CYS A 7 -10.58 4.29 6.10
C CYS A 7 -9.70 3.83 7.27
N ARG A 8 -9.16 4.79 8.04
CA ARG A 8 -9.02 4.62 9.48
C ARG A 8 -9.43 5.89 10.21
N ARG A 9 -10.32 5.67 11.19
CA ARG A 9 -10.72 6.49 12.35
C ARG A 9 -10.32 7.96 12.30
N LEU A 10 -11.34 8.81 12.15
CA LEU A 10 -11.34 10.16 12.68
C LEU A 10 -10.72 10.15 14.10
N PRO A 11 -9.80 11.06 14.44
CA PRO A 11 -9.59 11.42 15.83
C PRO A 11 -10.95 11.75 16.41
N ARG A 12 -11.26 11.19 17.59
CA ARG A 12 -12.41 11.62 18.38
C ARG A 12 -12.36 13.14 18.46
N LEU A 13 -13.30 13.83 17.82
CA LEU A 13 -13.64 15.19 18.20
C LEU A 13 -14.03 15.11 19.67
N SER A 14 -13.15 15.66 20.51
CA SER A 14 -13.45 15.97 21.90
C SER A 14 -14.79 16.67 21.95
N ARG A 15 -15.67 16.17 22.83
CA ARG A 15 -16.93 16.75 23.30
C ARG A 15 -17.10 18.21 22.87
N VAL A 16 -18.02 18.47 21.92
CA VAL A 16 -18.61 19.79 21.76
C VAL A 16 -19.44 20.03 23.01
N THR A 17 -18.89 20.86 23.90
CA THR A 17 -19.60 21.40 25.06
C THR A 17 -20.79 22.20 24.55
N ALA A 18 -21.97 21.90 25.08
CA ALA A 18 -23.19 22.65 24.83
C ALA A 18 -22.98 24.13 25.18
N LEU A 19 -23.07 25.02 24.20
CA LEU A 19 -23.18 26.45 24.45
C LEU A 19 -24.64 26.80 24.72
N SER A 20 -24.93 26.85 26.01
CA SER A 20 -26.08 27.50 26.63
C SER A 20 -26.19 28.95 26.15
N THR A 21 -27.38 29.30 25.67
CA THR A 21 -27.82 30.67 25.44
C THR A 21 -28.11 31.34 26.77
N THR A 22 -27.26 32.27 27.20
CA THR A 22 -27.64 33.28 28.20
C THR A 22 -27.34 34.67 27.68
N ALA A 23 -28.42 35.38 27.37
CA ALA A 23 -28.44 36.81 27.15
C ALA A 23 -27.96 37.52 28.43
N LYS A 24 -26.92 38.35 28.32
CA LYS A 24 -26.64 39.42 29.28
C LYS A 24 -26.39 40.72 28.54
N ARG A 25 -27.34 41.63 28.73
CA ARG A 25 -27.25 43.07 28.50
C ARG A 25 -25.88 43.60 28.93
N LYS A 26 -25.23 44.37 28.06
CA LYS A 26 -24.23 45.35 28.49
C LYS A 26 -24.51 46.68 27.81
N ALA A 27 -24.55 47.68 28.66
CA ALA A 27 -24.99 49.05 28.43
C ALA A 27 -24.03 49.83 27.54
N GLU A 28 -24.62 50.82 26.86
CA GLU A 28 -23.99 51.86 26.07
C GLU A 28 -23.05 52.74 26.91
N ARG A 29 -21.90 53.11 26.32
CA ARG A 29 -21.26 54.42 26.48
C ARG A 29 -20.58 54.74 25.15
N GLY A 30 -20.99 55.88 24.57
CA GLY A 30 -20.76 56.21 23.18
C GLY A 30 -19.58 57.13 22.88
N SER A 31 -19.78 57.90 21.80
CA SER A 31 -18.91 58.92 21.17
C SER A 31 -17.99 58.35 20.08
N SER A 32 -17.90 58.87 18.85
CA SER A 32 -18.63 59.92 18.09
C SER A 32 -18.12 59.96 16.63
N LYS A 33 -18.94 60.54 15.72
CA LYS A 33 -18.64 61.11 14.36
C LYS A 33 -18.30 60.09 13.24
N SER A 34 -18.71 60.21 11.97
CA SER A 34 -19.43 61.19 11.13
C SER A 34 -19.86 60.47 9.82
N LYS A 35 -21.13 60.43 9.40
CA LYS A 35 -21.90 61.35 8.51
C LYS A 35 -21.83 61.01 6.99
N LYS A 36 -23.05 61.01 6.38
CA LYS A 36 -23.46 61.07 4.93
C LYS A 36 -23.60 59.73 4.17
N GLU A 37 -24.62 59.47 3.36
CA GLU A 37 -25.86 60.19 2.95
C GLU A 37 -26.87 59.21 2.31
N LYS A 38 -28.16 59.57 2.33
CA LYS A 38 -29.37 58.87 1.87
C LYS A 38 -29.53 58.80 0.33
N ARG A 39 -30.27 57.80 -0.18
CA ARG A 39 -31.56 58.05 -0.90
C ARG A 39 -32.44 56.80 -1.14
N ASP A 40 -33.64 56.89 -0.57
CA ASP A 40 -35.01 56.43 -0.81
C ASP A 40 -35.45 55.30 -1.81
N LYS A 41 -36.50 54.61 -1.33
CA LYS A 41 -37.44 53.57 -1.84
C LYS A 41 -38.44 54.11 -2.92
N PRO A 42 -39.53 53.44 -3.41
CA PRO A 42 -40.18 52.15 -2.99
C PRO A 42 -40.81 51.24 -4.10
N GLY A 43 -41.33 50.07 -3.69
CA GLY A 43 -42.31 49.29 -4.46
C GLY A 43 -42.39 47.80 -4.05
N ALA A 44 -43.56 47.33 -3.66
CA ALA A 44 -43.81 46.08 -2.92
C ALA A 44 -44.16 44.87 -3.78
N ALA A 45 -43.89 43.65 -3.28
CA ALA A 45 -44.86 42.55 -3.11
C ALA A 45 -44.17 41.30 -2.52
N LYS A 46 -44.78 40.73 -1.46
CA LYS A 46 -44.35 39.50 -0.78
C LYS A 46 -44.88 38.26 -1.54
N ALA A 47 -44.02 37.26 -1.74
CA ALA A 47 -44.43 35.87 -1.96
C ALA A 47 -43.45 34.96 -1.21
N GLY A 48 -43.98 33.95 -0.52
CA GLY A 48 -43.30 33.17 0.51
C GLY A 48 -42.08 32.40 0.03
N THR A 49 -41.03 32.42 0.86
CA THR A 49 -39.79 31.64 0.68
C THR A 49 -39.92 30.33 1.46
N GLU A 50 -39.97 29.20 0.75
CA GLU A 50 -39.64 27.90 1.33
C GLU A 50 -38.14 27.86 1.69
N PRO A 51 -37.74 27.22 2.81
CA PRO A 51 -36.35 27.20 3.21
C PRO A 51 -35.55 26.26 2.30
N GLY A 52 -34.88 26.84 1.30
CA GLY A 52 -33.87 26.14 0.50
C GLY A 52 -32.72 25.68 1.38
N ALA A 53 -32.68 24.38 1.67
CA ALA A 53 -31.55 23.75 2.34
C ALA A 53 -30.32 23.87 1.44
N THR A 54 -29.42 24.80 1.78
CA THR A 54 -28.14 24.94 1.10
C THR A 54 -27.25 23.78 1.55
N ILE A 55 -27.10 22.77 0.69
CA ILE A 55 -26.12 21.70 0.89
C ILE A 55 -24.73 22.34 0.89
N GLN A 56 -24.06 22.36 2.03
CA GLN A 56 -22.64 22.70 2.09
C GLN A 56 -21.84 21.60 1.39
N LEU A 57 -21.60 21.79 0.10
CA LEU A 57 -20.64 21.00 -0.65
C LEU A 57 -19.24 21.26 -0.09
N LEU A 58 -18.57 20.21 0.39
CA LEU A 58 -17.12 20.22 0.63
C LEU A 58 -16.42 20.73 -0.63
N LYS A 59 -15.34 21.52 -0.47
CA LYS A 59 -14.60 22.01 -1.63
C LYS A 59 -13.98 20.80 -2.35
N PRO A 60 -13.88 20.81 -3.70
CA PRO A 60 -13.29 19.68 -4.45
C PRO A 60 -11.84 19.31 -4.07
N GLN A 61 -11.16 20.15 -3.29
CA GLN A 61 -9.81 19.92 -2.76
C GLN A 61 -9.79 19.06 -1.48
N ASP A 62 -10.94 18.83 -0.83
CA ASP A 62 -11.04 18.10 0.43
C ASP A 62 -11.17 16.57 0.23
N TYR A 63 -11.15 16.10 -1.03
CA TYR A 63 -11.21 14.68 -1.37
C TYR A 63 -9.81 14.05 -1.39
N ARG A 64 -9.33 13.57 -0.24
CA ARG A 64 -8.07 12.83 -0.11
C ARG A 64 -8.29 11.31 -0.19
N VAL A 65 -7.63 10.63 -1.13
CA VAL A 65 -7.72 9.16 -1.28
C VAL A 65 -6.67 8.44 -0.42
N LEU A 66 -7.17 7.74 0.60
CA LEU A 66 -6.65 6.64 1.45
C LEU A 66 -5.77 5.49 0.90
N TYR A 67 -4.73 5.64 0.07
CA TYR A 67 -3.81 4.50 -0.17
C TYR A 67 -2.84 4.24 1.01
N ASN A 68 -2.77 3.02 1.56
CA ASN A 68 -1.89 2.68 2.70
C ASN A 68 -0.70 1.77 2.30
N PRO A 69 0.50 2.34 2.04
CA PRO A 69 1.74 1.56 1.90
C PRO A 69 2.24 0.93 3.21
N ALA A 70 1.72 1.32 4.39
CA ALA A 70 2.23 0.84 5.69
C ALA A 70 2.03 -0.67 5.93
N ALA A 71 1.26 -1.35 5.07
CA ALA A 71 1.21 -2.81 5.08
C ALA A 71 2.58 -3.46 4.78
N TYR A 72 3.54 -2.70 4.20
CA TYR A 72 4.92 -3.14 4.00
C TYR A 72 5.88 -2.81 5.14
N ALA A 73 5.46 -2.03 6.15
CA ALA A 73 6.36 -1.52 7.19
C ALA A 73 5.92 -1.85 8.64
N LYS A 74 4.75 -2.46 8.85
CA LYS A 74 4.36 -2.97 10.17
C LYS A 74 4.80 -4.42 10.35
N GLY A 75 5.89 -4.61 11.08
CA GLY A 75 5.96 -5.72 12.05
C GLY A 75 4.99 -5.41 13.19
N ARG A 76 4.35 -6.43 13.76
CA ARG A 76 3.47 -6.29 14.93
C ARG A 76 4.20 -5.48 16.01
N ALA A 77 3.78 -4.23 16.25
CA ALA A 77 3.97 -3.64 17.56
C ALA A 77 3.01 -4.39 18.49
N GLY A 78 3.58 -5.09 19.49
CA GLY A 78 2.83 -5.79 20.51
C GLY A 78 1.84 -4.84 21.18
N SER A 79 0.66 -5.38 21.49
CA SER A 79 -0.35 -4.70 22.28
C SER A 79 0.21 -4.46 23.68
N GLN A 80 0.68 -3.25 23.99
CA GLN A 80 0.90 -2.82 25.37
C GLN A 80 -0.47 -2.50 25.97
N GLN A 81 -1.02 -3.49 26.69
CA GLN A 81 -2.04 -3.24 27.68
C GLN A 81 -1.34 -2.68 28.94
N HIS A 82 -1.85 -1.54 29.39
CA HIS A 82 -1.63 -1.01 30.73
C HIS A 82 -1.95 -2.08 31.78
N LEU A 83 -1.02 -2.34 32.70
CA LEU A 83 -1.31 -2.78 34.06
C LEU A 83 -0.36 -2.06 35.00
N ASP A 84 -0.91 -1.15 35.79
CA ASP A 84 -0.32 -0.63 37.01
C ASP A 84 -0.44 -1.68 38.12
N ARG A 85 0.67 -2.06 38.77
CA ARG A 85 0.82 -2.13 40.26
C ARG A 85 2.14 -2.74 40.72
N ASP A 86 2.83 -1.98 41.58
CA ASP A 86 3.45 -2.35 42.87
C ASP A 86 4.30 -3.62 43.06
N SER A 87 5.57 -3.35 43.39
CA SER A 87 6.30 -3.82 44.59
C SER A 87 6.84 -5.26 44.72
N SER A 88 8.18 -5.29 44.90
CA SER A 88 8.99 -6.09 45.85
C SER A 88 9.28 -7.59 45.64
N GLN A 89 10.58 -7.89 45.85
CA GLN A 89 11.22 -9.11 46.42
C GLN A 89 11.47 -10.35 45.55
N ALA A 90 12.77 -10.51 45.21
CA ALA A 90 13.71 -11.55 45.67
C ALA A 90 13.43 -13.07 45.48
N LEU A 91 14.56 -13.75 45.21
CA LEU A 91 14.92 -15.18 45.38
C LEU A 91 14.61 -16.13 44.23
N GLY A 92 15.65 -16.90 43.88
CA GLY A 92 15.59 -18.01 42.93
C GLY A 92 15.34 -19.35 43.61
N ASP A 93 15.14 -20.39 42.80
CA ASP A 93 15.81 -21.68 42.93
C ASP A 93 15.45 -22.59 41.75
N THR A 94 16.50 -23.10 41.10
CA THR A 94 16.82 -24.51 40.83
C THR A 94 15.67 -25.52 40.79
N PHE A 95 15.54 -26.27 39.67
CA PHE A 95 15.38 -27.74 39.72
C PHE A 95 15.88 -28.43 38.43
N THR A 96 16.60 -29.51 38.67
CA THR A 96 17.38 -30.42 37.82
C THR A 96 16.53 -31.51 37.14
N GLY A 97 17.11 -32.16 36.09
CA GLY A 97 16.54 -33.24 35.24
C GLY A 97 16.30 -34.60 35.92
N PRO A 98 16.34 -35.78 35.23
CA PRO A 98 17.39 -36.18 34.28
C PRO A 98 16.97 -37.11 33.10
N GLY A 99 17.92 -37.46 32.22
CA GLY A 99 17.78 -38.55 31.24
C GLY A 99 18.93 -38.62 30.22
N THR A 100 19.95 -39.41 30.52
CA THR A 100 21.25 -39.59 29.81
C THR A 100 21.25 -40.87 28.92
N PRO A 101 22.35 -41.27 28.23
CA PRO A 101 22.39 -41.47 26.76
C PRO A 101 22.72 -42.91 26.31
N GLN A 102 22.73 -43.18 25.00
CA GLN A 102 23.53 -44.28 24.42
C GLN A 102 23.79 -44.12 22.91
N ALA A 103 25.03 -44.37 22.53
CA ALA A 103 25.58 -44.70 21.20
C ALA A 103 26.69 -45.77 21.47
N PRO A 104 27.47 -46.31 20.50
CA PRO A 104 27.34 -46.46 19.04
C PRO A 104 27.66 -47.93 18.58
N GLN A 105 27.70 -48.22 17.26
CA GLN A 105 28.50 -49.24 16.53
C GLN A 105 27.87 -49.45 15.12
N ALA A 106 28.51 -49.87 14.03
CA ALA A 106 29.89 -50.05 13.55
C ALA A 106 29.80 -50.34 12.02
N PHE A 107 30.89 -50.11 11.27
CA PHE A 107 31.06 -50.46 9.84
C PHE A 107 31.15 -51.99 9.60
N PRO A 108 31.07 -52.47 8.34
CA PRO A 108 32.33 -52.83 7.66
C PRO A 108 32.40 -52.56 6.14
N THR A 109 33.60 -52.88 5.65
CA THR A 109 34.40 -52.55 4.46
C THR A 109 34.26 -53.51 3.24
N ALA A 110 34.97 -53.15 2.15
CA ALA A 110 35.52 -53.95 1.02
C ALA A 110 34.73 -53.89 -0.31
N SER A 111 35.32 -53.89 -1.52
CA SER A 111 36.69 -53.84 -2.06
C SER A 111 36.65 -53.74 -3.61
N SER A 112 37.77 -53.33 -4.21
CA SER A 112 38.10 -53.09 -5.64
C SER A 112 38.11 -54.30 -6.60
N GLN A 113 37.97 -54.04 -7.92
CA GLN A 113 38.53 -54.71 -9.14
C GLN A 113 37.63 -54.36 -10.36
N ALA A 114 38.00 -54.18 -11.64
CA ALA A 114 39.22 -54.25 -12.45
C ALA A 114 39.00 -53.55 -13.84
N LEU A 115 40.09 -53.30 -14.58
CA LEU A 115 40.23 -52.64 -15.90
C LEU A 115 39.79 -53.52 -17.11
N SER A 116 39.26 -52.97 -18.22
CA SER A 116 39.94 -52.62 -19.52
C SER A 116 39.03 -53.07 -20.72
N PRO A 117 39.28 -52.76 -22.03
CA PRO A 117 40.36 -51.97 -22.63
C PRO A 117 39.94 -50.90 -23.69
N VAL A 118 40.94 -50.08 -24.02
CA VAL A 118 41.04 -49.11 -25.12
C VAL A 118 41.24 -49.81 -26.48
N ARG A 119 40.74 -49.23 -27.57
CA ARG A 119 41.37 -49.38 -28.90
C ARG A 119 41.42 -48.04 -29.66
N ASN A 120 42.64 -47.76 -30.12
CA ASN A 120 43.19 -46.59 -30.80
C ASN A 120 42.41 -46.06 -32.01
N ALA A 121 42.35 -44.73 -32.14
CA ALA A 121 42.53 -44.05 -33.42
C ALA A 121 43.02 -42.60 -33.19
N LEU A 122 44.25 -42.32 -33.64
CA LEU A 122 44.77 -40.96 -33.78
C LEU A 122 44.17 -40.33 -35.05
N PRO A 123 43.85 -39.02 -35.06
CA PRO A 123 44.23 -38.24 -36.22
C PRO A 123 44.99 -36.95 -35.87
N LYS A 124 45.83 -36.61 -36.86
CA LYS A 124 46.81 -35.53 -36.99
C LYS A 124 46.25 -34.10 -36.82
N PRO A 125 47.15 -33.10 -36.61
CA PRO A 125 46.79 -31.74 -36.22
C PRO A 125 46.39 -30.89 -37.43
N ARG A 126 45.29 -30.13 -37.35
CA ARG A 126 45.04 -28.99 -38.25
C ARG A 126 44.26 -27.86 -37.57
N SER A 127 44.78 -26.65 -37.82
CA SER A 127 44.21 -25.30 -37.69
C SER A 127 43.80 -24.80 -36.29
N GLY A 128 44.79 -24.26 -35.57
CA GLY A 128 44.62 -23.56 -34.29
C GLY A 128 44.01 -22.15 -34.36
N THR A 129 43.54 -21.67 -35.51
CA THR A 129 43.06 -20.27 -35.64
C THR A 129 41.54 -20.09 -35.52
N LEU A 130 40.73 -21.15 -35.68
CA LEU A 130 39.26 -21.05 -35.56
C LEU A 130 38.75 -21.30 -34.13
N LEU A 131 39.47 -22.12 -33.36
CA LEU A 131 39.11 -22.46 -31.98
C LEU A 131 39.36 -21.28 -31.04
N GLU A 132 40.48 -20.55 -31.21
CA GLU A 132 40.78 -19.35 -30.43
C GLU A 132 39.79 -18.21 -30.71
N GLN A 133 39.34 -18.02 -31.96
CA GLN A 133 38.29 -17.03 -32.29
C GLN A 133 36.93 -17.41 -31.68
N THR A 134 36.61 -18.69 -31.62
CA THR A 134 35.36 -19.18 -31.01
C THR A 134 35.41 -19.06 -29.48
N ILE A 135 36.57 -19.32 -28.87
CA ILE A 135 36.82 -19.17 -27.42
C ILE A 135 36.84 -17.68 -27.02
N LEU A 136 37.49 -16.80 -27.79
CA LEU A 136 37.42 -15.35 -27.55
C LEU A 136 35.98 -14.83 -27.71
N ALA A 137 35.25 -15.27 -28.73
CA ALA A 137 33.86 -14.84 -28.92
C ALA A 137 32.92 -15.32 -27.80
N THR A 138 33.18 -16.50 -27.22
CA THR A 138 32.42 -16.98 -26.04
C THR A 138 32.83 -16.26 -24.77
N LEU A 139 34.11 -15.97 -24.57
CA LEU A 139 34.60 -15.17 -23.44
C LEU A 139 34.09 -13.73 -23.49
N TYR A 140 34.12 -13.06 -24.66
CA TYR A 140 33.53 -11.74 -24.83
C TYR A 140 32.03 -11.72 -24.63
N LYS A 141 31.34 -12.80 -25.02
CA LYS A 141 29.90 -12.94 -24.79
C LYS A 141 29.60 -13.17 -23.31
N GLU A 142 30.40 -13.98 -22.60
CA GLU A 142 30.27 -14.18 -21.16
C GLU A 142 30.65 -12.94 -20.35
N GLU A 143 31.66 -12.17 -20.78
CA GLU A 143 32.03 -10.88 -20.18
C GLU A 143 30.95 -9.83 -20.45
N ALA A 144 30.42 -9.72 -21.67
CA ALA A 144 29.30 -8.83 -21.98
C ALA A 144 28.00 -9.25 -21.26
N GLU A 145 27.76 -10.55 -21.08
CA GLU A 145 26.64 -11.06 -20.29
C GLU A 145 26.82 -10.80 -18.79
N LYS A 146 28.05 -10.90 -18.26
CA LYS A 146 28.39 -10.52 -16.87
C LYS A 146 28.29 -9.01 -16.65
N GLU A 147 28.79 -8.19 -17.56
CA GLU A 147 28.66 -6.73 -17.51
C GLU A 147 27.18 -6.31 -17.61
N ASN A 148 26.40 -6.93 -18.50
CA ASN A 148 24.95 -6.72 -18.55
C ASN A 148 24.22 -7.21 -17.29
N GLN A 149 24.70 -8.31 -16.69
CA GLN A 149 24.18 -8.85 -15.43
C GLN A 149 24.44 -7.91 -14.26
N GLU A 150 25.63 -7.31 -14.17
CA GLU A 150 25.95 -6.27 -13.18
C GLU A 150 25.19 -4.97 -13.47
N LEU A 151 25.06 -4.55 -14.73
CA LEU A 151 24.32 -3.34 -15.09
C LEU A 151 22.82 -3.43 -14.72
N HIS A 152 22.19 -4.58 -14.94
CA HIS A 152 20.74 -4.72 -14.77
C HIS A 152 20.30 -5.19 -13.37
N ASN A 153 21.21 -5.82 -12.61
CA ASN A 153 20.97 -6.29 -11.24
C ASN A 153 21.78 -5.53 -10.17
N SER A 154 22.62 -4.56 -10.55
CA SER A 154 23.36 -3.75 -9.59
C SER A 154 22.39 -3.07 -8.63
N LYS A 155 22.55 -3.38 -7.34
CA LYS A 155 21.94 -2.56 -6.29
C LYS A 155 22.66 -1.22 -6.36
N GLU A 156 21.96 -0.19 -6.84
CA GLU A 156 22.45 1.19 -6.75
C GLU A 156 22.88 1.49 -5.31
N ASP A 157 24.08 2.06 -5.15
CA ASP A 157 24.67 2.31 -3.86
C ASP A 157 23.87 3.43 -3.13
N PRO A 158 23.20 3.12 -2.01
CA PRO A 158 22.41 4.11 -1.28
C PRO A 158 23.25 5.24 -0.67
N ARG A 159 24.58 5.10 -0.67
CA ARG A 159 25.53 6.03 -0.06
C ARG A 159 26.17 7.00 -1.07
N MET A 160 25.76 6.98 -2.34
CA MET A 160 26.32 7.89 -3.36
C MET A 160 26.28 9.37 -2.99
N PHE A 161 25.27 9.81 -2.23
CA PHE A 161 25.18 11.19 -1.74
C PHE A 161 26.37 11.60 -0.85
N GLN A 162 27.00 10.64 -0.15
CA GLN A 162 28.17 10.88 0.70
C GLN A 162 29.39 11.32 -0.12
N LYS A 163 29.44 11.00 -1.42
CA LYS A 163 30.51 11.46 -2.33
C LYS A 163 30.32 12.91 -2.79
N GLY A 164 29.15 13.51 -2.55
CA GLY A 164 28.81 14.86 -3.02
C GLY A 164 29.49 15.99 -2.25
N ARG A 165 30.05 15.72 -1.07
CA ARG A 165 30.72 16.72 -0.22
C ARG A 165 31.90 16.12 0.55
N PRO A 166 33.03 16.84 0.71
CA PRO A 166 34.17 16.34 1.49
C PRO A 166 33.85 16.13 2.98
N GLU A 167 32.89 16.87 3.54
CA GLU A 167 32.47 16.77 4.94
C GLU A 167 31.96 15.37 5.33
N TYR A 168 31.46 14.58 4.38
CA TYR A 168 31.01 13.22 4.68
C TYR A 168 32.16 12.24 5.00
N ARG A 169 33.42 12.58 4.66
CA ARG A 169 34.58 11.73 4.99
C ARG A 169 34.76 11.52 6.50
N SER A 170 34.34 12.49 7.31
CA SER A 170 34.37 12.35 8.76
C SER A 170 33.12 11.67 9.34
N LEU A 171 32.04 11.56 8.57
CA LEU A 171 30.73 11.03 8.99
C LEU A 171 30.44 9.62 8.49
N SER A 172 31.27 9.07 7.61
CA SER A 172 31.02 7.80 6.93
C SER A 172 32.29 6.98 6.75
N CYS A 173 32.13 5.65 6.70
CA CYS A 173 33.23 4.72 6.48
C CYS A 173 33.37 4.39 5.00
N ASP A 174 34.38 4.92 4.31
CA ASP A 174 34.65 4.51 2.95
C ASP A 174 35.25 3.09 2.93
N SER A 175 34.54 2.14 2.31
CA SER A 175 35.04 0.77 2.11
C SER A 175 35.91 0.63 0.86
N ALA A 176 36.01 1.69 0.05
CA ALA A 176 36.68 1.70 -1.25
C ALA A 176 37.94 2.59 -1.30
N GLU A 177 38.38 3.17 -0.17
CA GLU A 177 39.64 3.91 -0.17
C GLU A 177 40.82 2.96 -0.51
N PRO A 178 41.62 3.27 -1.54
CA PRO A 178 42.79 2.48 -1.90
C PRO A 178 43.89 2.74 -0.86
N ALA A 179 43.83 2.04 0.26
CA ALA A 179 45.01 1.86 1.08
C ALA A 179 46.02 1.00 0.31
N GLN A 180 47.30 1.37 0.32
CA GLN A 180 48.36 0.52 -0.21
C GLN A 180 48.20 -0.90 0.36
N SER A 181 48.11 -1.90 -0.52
CA SER A 181 47.90 -3.28 -0.13
C SER A 181 49.09 -3.76 0.68
N LEU A 182 48.84 -4.30 1.87
CA LEU A 182 49.88 -4.90 2.68
C LEU A 182 50.37 -6.21 2.01
N PRO A 183 51.69 -6.45 1.89
CA PRO A 183 52.21 -7.74 1.44
C PRO A 183 51.66 -8.90 2.29
N ALA A 184 51.38 -10.04 1.66
CA ALA A 184 50.77 -11.19 2.35
C ALA A 184 51.64 -11.72 3.51
N GLU A 185 52.96 -11.67 3.34
CA GLU A 185 53.96 -12.12 4.32
C GLU A 185 53.90 -11.32 5.62
N GLU A 186 53.66 -10.01 5.54
CA GLU A 186 53.46 -9.15 6.70
C GLU A 186 52.17 -9.49 7.45
N GLY A 187 51.10 -9.85 6.72
CA GLY A 187 49.85 -10.32 7.31
C GLY A 187 50.03 -11.58 8.15
N ASP A 188 50.75 -12.57 7.62
CA ASP A 188 51.07 -13.80 8.35
C ASP A 188 51.99 -13.54 9.55
N SER A 189 52.96 -12.63 9.42
CA SER A 189 53.81 -12.20 10.53
C SER A 189 53.00 -11.56 11.67
N ILE A 190 51.99 -10.75 11.35
CA ILE A 190 51.07 -10.16 12.35
C ILE A 190 50.28 -11.26 13.05
N LEU A 191 49.69 -12.19 12.30
CA LEU A 191 48.93 -13.29 12.90
C LEU A 191 49.80 -14.20 13.76
N GLN A 192 51.07 -14.37 13.40
CA GLN A 192 52.03 -15.14 14.20
C GLN A 192 52.45 -14.41 15.48
N SER A 193 52.62 -13.08 15.44
CA SER A 193 52.97 -12.29 16.63
C SER A 193 51.85 -12.29 17.68
N VAL A 194 50.59 -12.46 17.23
CA VAL A 194 49.43 -12.65 18.11
C VAL A 194 49.55 -13.93 18.93
N ALA A 195 50.28 -14.97 18.53
CA ALA A 195 50.45 -16.14 19.39
C ALA A 195 51.26 -15.86 20.67
N GLY A 196 52.14 -14.83 20.68
CA GLY A 196 53.17 -14.67 21.70
C GLY A 196 53.12 -13.46 22.64
N CYS A 197 52.28 -12.43 22.40
CA CYS A 197 52.40 -11.15 23.13
C CYS A 197 51.08 -10.59 23.70
N GLU A 198 51.02 -10.22 24.99
CA GLU A 198 49.97 -9.32 25.51
C GLU A 198 50.17 -7.92 24.89
N GLY A 199 49.59 -7.71 23.71
CA GLY A 199 49.73 -6.46 22.98
C GLY A 199 49.03 -5.30 23.70
N SER A 200 49.69 -4.15 23.76
CA SER A 200 49.05 -2.90 24.19
C SER A 200 47.86 -2.55 23.29
N PRO A 201 46.88 -1.76 23.76
CA PRO A 201 45.74 -1.33 22.93
C PRO A 201 46.17 -0.73 21.58
N GLY A 202 47.22 0.11 21.56
CA GLY A 202 47.76 0.66 20.31
C GLY A 202 48.26 -0.42 19.33
N THR A 203 48.91 -1.46 19.84
CA THR A 203 49.40 -2.59 19.02
C THR A 203 48.25 -3.39 18.42
N LEU A 204 47.20 -3.64 19.22
CA LEU A 204 46.01 -4.35 18.73
C LEU A 204 45.31 -3.55 17.62
N THR A 205 45.13 -2.25 17.81
CA THR A 205 44.55 -1.36 16.79
C THR A 205 45.37 -1.37 15.49
N ASP A 206 46.69 -1.28 15.60
CA ASP A 206 47.60 -1.35 14.45
C ASP A 206 47.49 -2.69 13.70
N HIS A 207 47.40 -3.81 14.42
CA HIS A 207 47.18 -5.12 13.82
C HIS A 207 45.87 -5.18 13.02
N PHE A 208 44.75 -4.70 13.59
CA PHE A 208 43.47 -4.63 12.86
C PHE A 208 43.58 -3.77 11.60
N LEU A 209 44.22 -2.60 11.72
CA LEU A 209 44.38 -1.68 10.60
C LEU A 209 45.22 -2.28 9.48
N LYS A 210 46.36 -2.91 9.79
CA LYS A 210 47.22 -3.56 8.81
C LYS A 210 46.54 -4.75 8.14
N LEU A 211 45.88 -5.61 8.93
CA LEU A 211 45.13 -6.74 8.37
C LEU A 211 43.98 -6.29 7.45
N SER A 212 43.35 -5.14 7.74
CA SER A 212 42.30 -4.57 6.90
C SER A 212 42.76 -4.17 5.50
N ARG A 213 44.08 -3.99 5.31
CA ARG A 213 44.72 -3.65 4.03
C ARG A 213 45.18 -4.87 3.24
N LEU A 214 44.92 -6.08 3.72
CA LEU A 214 45.23 -7.30 2.97
C LEU A 214 44.36 -7.41 1.70
N PRO A 215 44.84 -8.12 0.66
CA PRO A 215 44.02 -8.44 -0.51
C PRO A 215 42.70 -9.12 -0.14
N ALA A 216 41.64 -8.87 -0.92
CA ALA A 216 40.28 -9.32 -0.61
C ALA A 216 40.17 -10.84 -0.37
N GLU A 217 40.90 -11.63 -1.16
CA GLU A 217 40.96 -13.10 -1.04
C GLU A 217 41.49 -13.56 0.32
N ARG A 218 42.54 -12.89 0.81
CA ARG A 218 43.13 -13.20 2.12
C ARG A 218 42.26 -12.70 3.26
N ARG A 219 41.61 -11.55 3.12
CA ARG A 219 40.62 -11.05 4.09
C ARG A 219 39.48 -12.04 4.29
N ALA A 220 38.97 -12.65 3.20
CA ALA A 220 37.94 -13.67 3.28
C ALA A 220 38.39 -14.92 4.06
N ALA A 221 39.67 -15.30 3.96
CA ALA A 221 40.23 -16.44 4.68
C ALA A 221 40.44 -16.17 6.18
N LEU A 222 40.66 -14.91 6.60
CA LEU A 222 40.88 -14.53 8.00
C LEU A 222 39.72 -14.93 8.92
N ALA A 223 38.48 -14.92 8.41
CA ALA A 223 37.31 -15.29 9.19
C ALA A 223 37.38 -16.72 9.77
N SER A 224 38.17 -17.60 9.13
CA SER A 224 38.39 -18.99 9.56
C SER A 224 39.75 -19.21 10.23
N ASP A 225 40.61 -18.19 10.34
CA ASP A 225 41.93 -18.32 10.94
C ASP A 225 41.85 -18.23 12.48
N PRO A 226 42.30 -19.27 13.23
CA PRO A 226 42.24 -19.26 14.68
C PRO A 226 43.10 -18.15 15.31
N ARG A 227 44.16 -17.69 14.64
CA ARG A 227 45.02 -16.59 15.11
C ARG A 227 44.29 -15.25 15.03
N PHE A 228 43.46 -15.06 14.01
CA PHE A 228 42.59 -13.89 13.92
C PHE A 228 41.49 -13.92 14.99
N SER A 229 40.94 -15.10 15.28
CA SER A 229 40.01 -15.28 16.40
C SER A 229 40.67 -14.91 17.75
N ALA A 230 41.92 -15.32 17.97
CA ALA A 230 42.69 -14.95 19.16
C ALA A 230 42.94 -13.43 19.25
N LEU A 231 43.23 -12.76 18.12
CA LEU A 231 43.36 -11.30 18.06
C LEU A 231 42.06 -10.61 18.48
N CYS A 232 40.92 -11.07 17.94
CA CYS A 232 39.60 -10.56 18.32
C CYS A 232 39.28 -10.80 19.80
N HIS A 233 39.60 -11.98 20.34
CA HIS A 233 39.41 -12.27 21.76
C HIS A 233 40.21 -11.30 22.64
N ARG A 234 41.48 -11.06 22.31
CA ARG A 234 42.31 -10.08 23.04
C ARG A 234 41.75 -8.67 22.97
N ALA A 235 41.26 -8.24 21.81
CA ALA A 235 40.59 -6.94 21.67
C ALA A 235 39.32 -6.86 22.53
N VAL A 236 38.54 -7.96 22.64
CA VAL A 236 37.39 -8.02 23.56
C VAL A 236 37.82 -7.90 25.02
N THR A 237 38.88 -8.60 25.43
CA THR A 237 39.41 -8.51 26.80
C THR A 237 39.95 -7.12 27.12
N ALA A 238 40.63 -6.48 26.17
CA ALA A 238 41.19 -5.14 26.29
C ALA A 238 40.18 -4.01 25.97
N ILE A 239 38.89 -4.30 25.73
CA ILE A 239 37.94 -3.36 25.13
C ILE A 239 37.83 -2.02 25.90
N ARG A 240 37.94 -2.07 27.23
CA ARG A 240 37.86 -0.90 28.11
C ARG A 240 39.13 -0.06 28.13
N LEU A 241 40.26 -0.60 27.67
CA LEU A 241 41.57 0.05 27.65
C LEU A 241 41.78 0.90 26.39
N PHE A 242 41.05 0.64 25.31
CA PHE A 242 41.12 1.45 24.10
C PHE A 242 40.56 2.84 24.36
N ASN A 243 41.17 3.88 23.78
CA ASN A 243 40.53 5.18 23.69
C ASN A 243 39.43 5.15 22.60
N THR A 244 38.61 6.21 22.49
CA THR A 244 37.51 6.25 21.51
C THR A 244 38.01 6.19 20.07
N SER A 245 39.13 6.84 19.75
CA SER A 245 39.72 6.82 18.40
C SER A 245 40.12 5.40 18.00
N ASP A 246 40.84 4.70 18.88
CA ASP A 246 41.28 3.32 18.66
C ASP A 246 40.09 2.39 18.40
N LEU A 247 39.02 2.51 19.20
CA LEU A 247 37.82 1.69 19.04
C LEU A 247 37.11 1.96 17.71
N ILE A 248 37.06 3.22 17.26
CA ILE A 248 36.53 3.58 15.94
C ILE A 248 37.40 2.94 14.84
N GLN A 249 38.73 2.98 14.95
CA GLN A 249 39.62 2.35 13.97
C GLN A 249 39.43 0.84 13.90
N ILE A 250 39.26 0.16 15.04
CA ILE A 250 38.94 -1.28 15.08
C ILE A 250 37.61 -1.56 14.38
N LEU A 251 36.59 -0.72 14.61
CA LEU A 251 35.30 -0.89 13.94
C LEU A 251 35.39 -0.66 12.43
N LYS A 252 36.12 0.38 11.97
CA LYS A 252 36.37 0.63 10.55
C LYS A 252 37.16 -0.51 9.90
N ALA A 253 38.20 -1.01 10.57
CA ALA A 253 38.95 -2.16 10.12
C ALA A 253 38.05 -3.40 10.00
N SER A 254 37.11 -3.59 10.93
CA SER A 254 36.13 -4.69 10.90
C SER A 254 35.21 -4.64 9.67
N VAL A 255 34.84 -3.43 9.19
CA VAL A 255 34.10 -3.26 7.93
C VAL A 255 34.91 -3.81 6.77
N SER A 256 36.17 -3.39 6.65
CA SER A 256 37.07 -3.83 5.58
C SER A 256 37.39 -5.33 5.68
N LEU A 257 37.54 -5.86 6.88
CA LEU A 257 37.76 -7.28 7.15
C LEU A 257 36.50 -8.15 6.95
N ALA A 258 35.35 -7.53 6.62
CA ALA A 258 34.07 -8.21 6.47
C ALA A 258 33.70 -9.09 7.69
N VAL A 259 33.98 -8.60 8.90
CA VAL A 259 33.67 -9.31 10.14
C VAL A 259 32.15 -9.57 10.20
N PRO A 260 31.70 -10.83 10.40
CA PRO A 260 30.28 -11.15 10.41
C PRO A 260 29.50 -10.37 11.47
N ALA A 261 28.29 -9.93 11.15
CA ALA A 261 27.44 -9.13 12.04
C ALA A 261 27.21 -9.76 13.43
N SER A 262 27.23 -11.10 13.52
CA SER A 262 27.06 -11.90 14.74
C SER A 262 28.34 -12.10 15.56
N HIS A 263 29.49 -11.63 15.09
CA HIS A 263 30.78 -11.90 15.73
C HIS A 263 30.88 -11.28 17.13
N PRO A 264 31.43 -11.98 18.15
CA PRO A 264 31.49 -11.49 19.54
C PRO A 264 32.23 -10.15 19.72
N LEU A 265 33.26 -9.89 18.90
CA LEU A 265 33.96 -8.59 18.89
C LEU A 265 32.98 -7.42 18.73
N LEU A 266 32.04 -7.53 17.80
CA LEU A 266 31.09 -6.48 17.51
C LEU A 266 30.07 -6.28 18.66
N ASN A 267 29.77 -7.32 19.44
CA ASN A 267 28.97 -7.20 20.67
C ASN A 267 29.70 -6.37 21.74
N ALA A 268 30.99 -6.65 21.94
CA ALA A 268 31.82 -5.90 22.88
C ALA A 268 31.96 -4.44 22.44
N CYS A 269 32.21 -4.20 21.15
CA CYS A 269 32.26 -2.85 20.58
C CYS A 269 30.94 -2.09 20.78
N GLU A 270 29.78 -2.69 20.45
CA GLU A 270 28.49 -2.02 20.64
C GLU A 270 28.25 -1.63 22.11
N ALA A 271 28.51 -2.56 23.05
CA ALA A 271 28.36 -2.29 24.48
C ALA A 271 29.29 -1.16 24.96
N GLU A 272 30.52 -1.12 24.44
CA GLU A 272 31.49 -0.06 24.75
C GLU A 272 31.07 1.29 24.17
N PHE A 273 30.66 1.34 22.90
CA PHE A 273 30.15 2.55 22.26
C PHE A 273 28.89 3.08 22.94
N CYS A 274 27.96 2.21 23.34
CA CYS A 274 26.78 2.64 24.09
C CYS A 274 27.14 3.30 25.42
N ARG A 275 28.20 2.82 26.09
CA ARG A 275 28.65 3.40 27.37
C ARG A 275 29.29 4.77 27.19
N ARG A 276 30.07 4.96 26.12
CA ARG A 276 30.82 6.19 25.83
C ARG A 276 30.04 7.21 25.01
N ALA A 277 28.88 6.85 24.48
CA ALA A 277 28.19 7.64 23.46
C ALA A 277 27.93 9.11 23.87
N TRP A 278 27.69 9.39 25.15
CA TRP A 278 27.50 10.75 25.64
C TRP A 278 28.79 11.57 25.77
N ASP A 279 29.95 10.92 25.84
CA ASP A 279 31.27 11.54 25.85
C ASP A 279 31.84 11.75 24.44
N MET A 280 31.16 11.22 23.42
CA MET A 280 31.55 11.32 22.02
C MET A 280 30.95 12.57 21.35
N GLY A 281 31.64 13.06 20.32
CA GLY A 281 31.07 14.08 19.43
C GLY A 281 30.08 13.47 18.43
N LEU A 282 29.11 14.28 17.98
CA LEU A 282 28.09 13.81 17.02
C LEU A 282 28.69 13.24 15.73
N GLU A 283 29.78 13.83 15.24
CA GLU A 283 30.51 13.33 14.06
C GLU A 283 30.96 11.87 14.25
N GLN A 284 31.58 11.58 15.39
CA GLN A 284 32.00 10.22 15.75
C GLN A 284 30.81 9.29 15.89
N LEU A 285 29.71 9.77 16.47
CA LEU A 285 28.51 8.95 16.64
C LEU A 285 27.88 8.54 15.31
N LEU A 286 27.82 9.46 14.34
CA LEU A 286 27.32 9.22 13.00
C LEU A 286 28.25 8.30 12.20
N LEU A 287 29.57 8.49 12.32
CA LEU A 287 30.56 7.60 11.71
C LEU A 287 30.42 6.15 12.21
N VAL A 288 30.27 5.96 13.52
CA VAL A 288 30.07 4.64 14.11
C VAL A 288 28.74 4.03 13.65
N ALA A 289 27.67 4.82 13.56
CA ALA A 289 26.39 4.36 13.01
C ALA A 289 26.52 3.90 11.55
N ASP A 290 27.28 4.63 10.73
CA ASP A 290 27.55 4.30 9.35
C ASP A 290 28.41 3.02 9.22
N CYS A 291 29.39 2.81 10.11
CA CYS A 291 30.14 1.55 10.20
C CYS A 291 29.23 0.37 10.53
N TRP A 292 28.32 0.52 11.50
CA TRP A 292 27.34 -0.53 11.82
C TRP A 292 26.45 -0.86 10.63
N ARG A 293 26.08 0.15 9.85
CA ARG A 293 25.34 -0.03 8.61
C ARG A 293 26.14 -0.77 7.54
N CYS A 294 27.44 -0.52 7.43
CA CYS A 294 28.33 -1.23 6.50
C CYS A 294 28.52 -2.70 6.89
N LEU A 295 28.47 -3.01 8.19
CA LEU A 295 28.54 -4.37 8.74
C LEU A 295 27.21 -5.14 8.68
N ASP A 296 26.15 -4.53 8.14
CA ASP A 296 24.76 -5.06 8.15
C ASP A 296 24.29 -5.51 9.55
N ARG A 297 24.74 -4.78 10.58
CA ARG A 297 24.44 -5.10 11.99
C ARG A 297 23.36 -4.17 12.54
N SER A 298 22.32 -4.77 13.13
CA SER A 298 21.27 -4.02 13.84
C SER A 298 21.72 -3.64 15.25
N VAL A 299 21.79 -2.34 15.53
CA VAL A 299 22.26 -1.78 16.81
C VAL A 299 21.22 -0.83 17.45
N PRO A 300 20.05 -1.33 17.85
CA PRO A 300 18.92 -0.47 18.26
C PRO A 300 19.21 0.34 19.53
N SER A 301 20.00 -0.18 20.47
CA SER A 301 20.38 0.53 21.69
C SER A 301 21.27 1.73 21.37
N TYR A 302 22.30 1.51 20.56
CA TYR A 302 23.20 2.57 20.11
C TYR A 302 22.45 3.66 19.32
N LEU A 303 21.59 3.27 18.38
CA LEU A 303 20.78 4.22 17.62
C LEU A 303 19.83 5.02 18.52
N GLY A 304 19.26 4.39 19.56
CA GLY A 304 18.44 5.09 20.55
C GLY A 304 19.20 6.22 21.28
N ILE A 305 20.46 5.98 21.64
CA ILE A 305 21.32 6.98 22.28
C ILE A 305 21.69 8.08 21.28
N LEU A 306 22.16 7.72 20.08
CA LEU A 306 22.47 8.67 19.00
C LEU A 306 21.29 9.60 18.72
N PHE A 307 20.09 9.05 18.60
CA PHE A 307 18.89 9.85 18.32
C PHE A 307 18.53 10.80 19.47
N SER A 308 18.71 10.35 20.73
CA SER A 308 18.51 11.20 21.91
C SER A 308 19.53 12.34 21.96
N TYR A 309 20.80 12.04 21.67
CA TYR A 309 21.87 13.02 21.56
C TYR A 309 21.58 14.05 20.45
N ALA A 310 21.26 13.58 19.24
CA ALA A 310 20.92 14.44 18.11
C ALA A 310 19.68 15.32 18.39
N ASN A 311 18.72 14.83 19.18
CA ASN A 311 17.56 15.62 19.57
C ASN A 311 17.92 16.79 20.49
N LEU A 312 18.85 16.58 21.42
CA LEU A 312 19.36 17.61 22.33
C LEU A 312 20.18 18.66 21.57
N HIS A 313 21.02 18.21 20.63
CA HIS A 313 21.92 19.05 19.83
C HIS A 313 21.32 19.47 18.47
N TRP A 314 20.01 19.39 18.30
CA TRP A 314 19.35 19.56 16.99
C TRP A 314 19.65 20.90 16.32
N ARG A 315 19.80 21.97 17.11
CA ARG A 315 20.05 23.33 16.59
C ARG A 315 21.45 23.51 16.03
N ASP A 316 22.38 22.65 16.43
CA ASP A 316 23.81 22.74 16.11
C ASP A 316 24.20 21.82 14.95
N LEU A 317 23.25 21.06 14.40
CA LEU A 317 23.49 20.16 13.29
C LEU A 317 23.98 20.91 12.06
N THR A 318 25.12 20.50 11.53
CA THR A 318 25.54 20.91 10.19
C THR A 318 24.64 20.25 9.14
N LEU A 319 24.61 20.82 7.93
CA LEU A 319 23.81 20.26 6.83
C LEU A 319 24.20 18.80 6.52
N PRO A 320 25.49 18.42 6.37
CA PRO A 320 25.88 17.02 6.16
C PRO A 320 25.49 16.10 7.32
N GLN A 321 25.62 16.55 8.58
CA GLN A 321 25.20 15.77 9.74
C GLN A 321 23.69 15.51 9.74
N PHE A 322 22.88 16.50 9.37
CA PHE A 322 21.44 16.34 9.25
C PHE A 322 21.04 15.31 8.18
N VAL A 323 21.66 15.37 7.00
CA VAL A 323 21.38 14.42 5.91
C VAL A 323 21.84 13.01 6.31
N GLN A 324 23.04 12.87 6.87
CA GLN A 324 23.56 11.59 7.35
C GLN A 324 22.67 11.00 8.45
N LEU A 325 22.19 11.82 9.39
CA LEU A 325 21.26 11.39 10.42
C LEU A 325 19.95 10.83 9.83
N LEU A 326 19.36 11.51 8.84
CA LEU A 326 18.15 11.03 8.16
C LEU A 326 18.38 9.74 7.38
N TYR A 327 19.55 9.59 6.76
CA TYR A 327 19.97 8.35 6.13
C TYR A 327 20.01 7.20 7.16
N ILE A 328 20.69 7.40 8.30
CA ILE A 328 20.79 6.41 9.38
C ILE A 328 19.41 6.07 9.99
N ILE A 329 18.55 7.07 10.22
CA ILE A 329 17.15 6.86 10.67
C ILE A 329 16.40 5.97 9.67
N GLY A 330 16.59 6.22 8.38
CA GLY A 330 16.04 5.42 7.30
C GLY A 330 16.48 3.97 7.33
N GLU A 331 17.78 3.72 7.44
CA GLU A 331 18.32 2.37 7.51
C GLU A 331 17.87 1.63 8.78
N GLY A 332 17.76 2.32 9.92
CA GLY A 332 17.20 1.80 11.17
C GLY A 332 15.68 1.57 11.14
N ARG A 333 14.98 2.07 10.10
CA ARG A 333 13.53 1.97 9.86
C ARG A 333 12.64 2.48 11.00
N ARG A 334 13.19 3.29 11.90
CA ARG A 334 12.46 3.85 13.06
C ARG A 334 12.94 5.28 13.30
N SER A 335 12.00 6.22 13.23
CA SER A 335 12.23 7.61 13.61
C SER A 335 11.70 7.87 15.02
N PRO A 336 12.47 8.54 15.90
CA PRO A 336 11.95 9.11 17.13
C PRO A 336 10.88 10.17 16.82
N VAL A 337 9.84 10.24 17.66
CA VAL A 337 8.71 11.15 17.48
C VAL A 337 9.15 12.61 17.55
N ASP A 338 10.02 12.94 18.51
CA ASP A 338 10.49 14.32 18.73
C ASP A 338 11.35 14.84 17.57
N LEU A 339 12.16 13.97 16.97
CA LEU A 339 12.93 14.31 15.77
C LEU A 339 12.00 14.54 14.58
N ALA A 340 11.01 13.66 14.37
CA ALA A 340 10.11 13.75 13.23
C ALA A 340 9.38 15.10 13.15
N GLN A 341 9.02 15.70 14.29
CA GLN A 341 8.36 17.01 14.34
C GLN A 341 9.25 18.18 13.87
N LYS A 342 10.58 18.04 13.98
CA LYS A 342 11.55 19.08 13.63
C LYS A 342 12.08 18.95 12.20
N VAL A 343 11.97 17.76 11.60
CA VAL A 343 12.56 17.46 10.28
C VAL A 343 11.99 18.34 9.18
N GLU A 344 10.67 18.54 9.14
CA GLU A 344 10.02 19.32 8.07
C GLU A 344 10.52 20.77 8.00
N SER A 345 10.65 21.45 9.14
CA SER A 345 11.11 22.83 9.17
C SER A 345 12.58 22.95 8.79
N THR A 346 13.42 21.99 9.20
CA THR A 346 14.83 21.92 8.77
C THR A 346 14.95 21.68 7.27
N ILE A 347 14.14 20.79 6.69
CA ILE A 347 14.13 20.55 5.24
C ILE A 347 13.79 21.84 4.50
N LEU A 348 12.74 22.55 4.90
CA LEU A 348 12.34 23.80 4.25
C LEU A 348 13.41 24.88 4.37
N LYS A 349 14.03 25.02 5.55
CA LYS A 349 15.08 26.01 5.81
C LYS A 349 16.30 25.81 4.90
N HIS A 350 16.66 24.56 4.62
CA HIS A 350 17.89 24.23 3.87
C HIS A 350 17.63 23.69 2.47
N LEU A 351 16.39 23.76 1.97
CA LEU A 351 15.97 23.10 0.73
C LEU A 351 16.85 23.46 -0.47
N ASP A 352 17.18 24.74 -0.62
CA ASP A 352 18.00 25.25 -1.73
C ASP A 352 19.49 24.91 -1.58
N ALA A 353 19.94 24.59 -0.36
CA ALA A 353 21.32 24.24 -0.06
C ALA A 353 21.62 22.74 -0.23
N PHE A 354 20.61 21.88 -0.25
CA PHE A 354 20.81 20.45 -0.51
C PHE A 354 21.19 20.21 -1.97
N THR A 355 22.13 19.28 -2.17
CA THR A 355 22.32 18.65 -3.48
C THR A 355 21.13 17.75 -3.81
N LEU A 356 20.94 17.43 -5.09
CA LEU A 356 19.84 16.55 -5.52
C LEU A 356 20.01 15.12 -4.97
N GLU A 357 21.25 14.64 -4.83
CA GLU A 357 21.53 13.33 -4.23
C GLU A 357 21.21 13.31 -2.73
N GLU A 358 21.54 14.37 -1.99
CA GLU A 358 21.15 14.53 -0.58
C GLU A 358 19.61 14.56 -0.45
N LEU A 359 18.93 15.27 -1.35
CA LEU A 359 17.47 15.34 -1.36
C LEU A 359 16.83 13.95 -1.62
N GLY A 360 17.44 13.14 -2.49
CA GLY A 360 17.08 11.74 -2.71
C GLY A 360 17.30 10.89 -1.45
N ALA A 361 18.42 11.06 -0.75
CA ALA A 361 18.73 10.35 0.49
C ALA A 361 17.77 10.72 1.63
N ILE A 362 17.44 12.00 1.78
CA ILE A 362 16.41 12.52 2.70
C ILE A 362 15.07 11.83 2.42
N CYS A 363 14.62 11.84 1.16
CA CYS A 363 13.35 11.22 0.77
C CYS A 363 13.36 9.70 1.05
N LEU A 364 14.48 9.02 0.81
CA LEU A 364 14.60 7.60 1.13
C LEU A 364 14.52 7.35 2.64
N GLY A 365 15.20 8.17 3.44
CA GLY A 365 15.22 8.07 4.89
C GLY A 365 13.82 8.23 5.49
N LEU A 366 13.09 9.25 5.03
CA LEU A 366 11.71 9.50 5.41
C LEU A 366 10.79 8.33 5.01
N PHE A 367 10.93 7.83 3.78
CA PHE A 367 10.12 6.72 3.28
C PHE A 367 10.33 5.43 4.11
N LYS A 368 11.58 5.11 4.46
CA LYS A 368 11.92 3.87 5.19
C LYS A 368 11.54 3.91 6.67
N SER A 369 11.55 5.08 7.30
CA SER A 369 11.29 5.26 8.73
C SER A 369 9.83 5.60 9.07
N LEU A 370 8.96 5.65 8.05
CA LEU A 370 7.53 5.98 8.12
C LEU A 370 7.20 7.39 8.64
N SER A 371 8.18 8.28 8.75
CA SER A 371 7.94 9.70 9.00
C SER A 371 7.33 10.32 7.75
N GLY A 372 5.99 10.42 7.74
CA GLY A 372 5.30 11.21 6.73
C GLY A 372 5.70 12.68 6.82
N ILE A 373 5.72 13.37 5.69
CA ILE A 373 5.89 14.82 5.60
C ILE A 373 4.60 15.47 5.10
N SER A 374 4.38 16.74 5.42
CA SER A 374 3.25 17.51 4.93
C SER A 374 3.25 17.69 3.41
N ASP A 375 2.06 17.84 2.85
CA ASP A 375 1.86 18.19 1.43
C ASP A 375 2.56 19.50 1.06
N HIS A 376 2.78 20.42 2.01
CA HIS A 376 3.53 21.63 1.73
C HIS A 376 5.01 21.33 1.47
N VAL A 377 5.66 20.59 2.35
CA VAL A 377 7.09 20.23 2.22
C VAL A 377 7.31 19.40 0.96
N MET A 378 6.50 18.36 0.74
CA MET A 378 6.65 17.53 -0.45
C MET A 378 6.47 18.34 -1.75
N ARG A 379 5.65 19.40 -1.74
CA ARG A 379 5.39 20.22 -2.93
C ARG A 379 6.61 21.06 -3.24
N ARG A 380 7.23 21.66 -2.22
CA ARG A 380 8.49 22.39 -2.35
C ARG A 380 9.62 21.49 -2.87
N ILE A 381 9.72 20.26 -2.37
CA ILE A 381 10.66 19.25 -2.89
C ILE A 381 10.38 18.95 -4.36
N ALA A 382 9.11 18.70 -4.72
CA ALA A 382 8.71 18.38 -6.08
C ALA A 382 8.93 19.56 -7.05
N ASP A 383 8.69 20.79 -6.62
CA ASP A 383 9.00 22.03 -7.38
C ASP A 383 10.50 22.10 -7.68
N ARG A 384 11.34 21.91 -6.65
CA ARG A 384 12.82 21.94 -6.78
C ARG A 384 13.30 20.90 -7.78
N VAL A 385 12.83 19.66 -7.65
CA VAL A 385 13.23 18.55 -8.53
C VAL A 385 12.72 18.73 -9.96
N ALA A 386 11.53 19.30 -10.15
CA ALA A 386 10.99 19.56 -11.49
C ALA A 386 11.85 20.54 -12.30
N LEU A 387 12.54 21.47 -11.64
CA LEU A 387 13.41 22.45 -12.28
C LEU A 387 14.78 21.89 -12.70
N GLN A 388 15.30 20.87 -12.02
CA GLN A 388 16.66 20.34 -12.20
C GLN A 388 16.70 18.81 -12.33
N MET A 389 15.66 18.21 -12.90
CA MET A 389 15.56 16.76 -13.01
C MET A 389 16.69 16.15 -13.87
N GLU A 390 17.15 16.86 -14.90
CA GLU A 390 18.24 16.43 -15.78
C GLU A 390 19.55 16.19 -15.02
N ASP A 391 19.80 16.95 -13.96
CA ASP A 391 21.03 16.88 -13.16
C ASP A 391 20.94 15.84 -12.03
N MET A 392 19.74 15.34 -11.73
CA MET A 392 19.49 14.35 -10.68
C MET A 392 19.74 12.93 -11.19
N SER A 393 20.44 12.09 -10.42
CA SER A 393 20.54 10.67 -10.75
C SER A 393 19.17 9.98 -10.73
N THR A 394 19.04 8.90 -11.52
CA THR A 394 17.80 8.10 -11.50
C THR A 394 17.54 7.50 -10.13
N TYR A 395 18.58 7.08 -9.40
CA TYR A 395 18.46 6.55 -8.04
C TYR A 395 17.83 7.55 -7.08
N ALA A 396 18.38 8.76 -7.02
CA ALA A 396 17.87 9.82 -6.15
C ALA A 396 16.44 10.21 -6.54
N LEU A 397 16.18 10.38 -7.85
CA LEU A 397 14.86 10.71 -8.37
C LEU A 397 13.81 9.65 -7.97
N VAL A 398 14.13 8.36 -8.10
CA VAL A 398 13.25 7.27 -7.69
C VAL A 398 12.90 7.37 -6.20
N ASN A 399 13.81 7.83 -5.35
CA ASN A 399 13.54 8.02 -3.92
C ASN A 399 12.59 9.21 -3.65
N VAL A 400 12.70 10.30 -4.42
CA VAL A 400 11.71 11.38 -4.41
C VAL A 400 10.34 10.85 -4.87
N LEU A 401 10.29 10.04 -5.93
CA LEU A 401 9.04 9.45 -6.43
C LEU A 401 8.40 8.49 -5.42
N LYS A 402 9.20 7.76 -4.63
CA LYS A 402 8.70 6.95 -3.51
C LYS A 402 7.96 7.82 -2.49
N MET A 403 8.55 8.97 -2.11
CA MET A 403 7.90 9.91 -1.19
C MET A 403 6.67 10.59 -1.79
N LEU A 404 6.71 10.96 -3.07
CA LEU A 404 5.57 11.53 -3.77
C LEU A 404 4.36 10.57 -3.78
N ARG A 405 4.60 9.28 -4.06
CA ARG A 405 3.57 8.24 -3.94
C ARG A 405 3.10 8.01 -2.51
N TYR A 406 4.01 8.08 -1.54
CA TYR A 406 3.69 7.86 -0.13
C TYR A 406 2.76 8.95 0.42
N THR A 407 3.06 10.21 0.12
CA THR A 407 2.24 11.38 0.46
C THR A 407 0.99 11.51 -0.42
N ARG A 408 0.95 10.80 -1.56
CA ARG A 408 -0.13 10.83 -2.56
C ARG A 408 -0.36 12.21 -3.15
N MET A 409 0.74 12.94 -3.32
CA MET A 409 0.71 14.26 -3.90
C MET A 409 0.60 14.17 -5.42
N ASP A 410 -0.35 14.92 -5.97
CA ASP A 410 -0.36 15.27 -7.38
C ASP A 410 0.58 16.46 -7.65
N HIS A 411 1.50 16.27 -8.60
CA HIS A 411 2.46 17.32 -8.98
C HIS A 411 2.67 17.37 -10.49
N LEU A 412 1.76 18.04 -11.19
CA LEU A 412 1.73 18.09 -12.65
C LEU A 412 3.05 18.60 -13.29
N PRO A 413 3.72 19.66 -12.80
CA PRO A 413 5.00 20.10 -13.37
C PRO A 413 6.08 19.01 -13.32
N LEU A 414 6.17 18.30 -12.19
CA LEU A 414 7.12 17.21 -12.01
C LEU A 414 6.79 16.03 -12.94
N MET A 415 5.51 15.64 -13.02
CA MET A 415 5.09 14.54 -13.90
C MET A 415 5.32 14.85 -15.38
N ARG A 416 5.08 16.09 -15.83
CA ARG A 416 5.38 16.53 -17.20
C ARG A 416 6.89 16.50 -17.50
N LYS A 417 7.71 16.93 -16.53
CA LYS A 417 9.17 16.86 -16.67
C LYS A 417 9.66 15.42 -16.73
N LEU A 418 9.07 14.54 -15.90
CA LEU A 418 9.34 13.11 -15.88
C LEU A 418 9.08 12.48 -17.26
N GLY A 419 7.96 12.83 -17.90
CA GLY A 419 7.63 12.39 -19.26
C GLY A 419 8.68 12.75 -20.31
N LYS A 420 9.40 13.87 -20.12
CA LYS A 420 10.46 14.30 -21.06
C LYS A 420 11.82 13.65 -20.79
N VAL A 421 12.19 13.50 -19.52
CA VAL A 421 13.56 13.11 -19.13
C VAL A 421 13.71 11.59 -19.03
N ILE A 422 12.69 10.89 -18.55
CA ILE A 422 12.79 9.46 -18.23
C ILE A 422 12.87 8.52 -19.43
N PRO A 423 12.14 8.73 -20.55
CA PRO A 423 12.19 7.79 -21.67
C PRO A 423 13.61 7.45 -22.12
N ALA A 424 14.48 8.47 -22.23
CA ALA A 424 15.88 8.31 -22.61
C ALA A 424 16.73 7.58 -21.55
N ARG A 425 16.35 7.63 -20.27
CA ARG A 425 17.08 6.99 -19.16
C ARG A 425 16.71 5.53 -18.93
N ILE A 426 15.53 5.10 -19.36
CA ILE A 426 15.00 3.74 -19.11
C ILE A 426 15.96 2.62 -19.60
N PRO A 427 16.58 2.69 -20.79
CA PRO A 427 17.50 1.65 -21.24
C PRO A 427 18.69 1.42 -20.30
N ALA A 428 19.23 2.47 -19.66
CA ALA A 428 20.33 2.36 -18.71
C ALA A 428 19.90 2.14 -17.25
N THR A 429 18.60 2.29 -16.94
CA THR A 429 18.09 2.15 -15.57
C THR A 429 17.96 0.68 -15.18
N ASN A 430 18.30 0.34 -13.92
CA ASN A 430 18.09 -1.00 -13.38
C ASN A 430 16.59 -1.35 -13.25
N ILE A 431 16.30 -2.63 -13.10
CA ILE A 431 14.91 -3.13 -13.12
C ILE A 431 14.05 -2.55 -11.98
N GLN A 432 14.64 -2.33 -10.80
CA GLN A 432 13.92 -1.82 -9.64
C GLN A 432 13.58 -0.33 -9.78
N GLY A 433 14.46 0.45 -10.41
CA GLY A 433 14.27 1.85 -10.75
C GLY A 433 13.15 2.01 -11.77
N ILE A 434 13.19 1.24 -12.87
CA ILE A 434 12.12 1.19 -13.88
C ILE A 434 10.78 0.85 -13.20
N MET A 435 10.74 -0.20 -12.37
CA MET A 435 9.52 -0.58 -11.65
C MET A 435 8.97 0.56 -10.79
N HIS A 436 9.83 1.26 -10.05
CA HIS A 436 9.39 2.39 -9.24
C HIS A 436 8.93 3.58 -10.09
N ILE A 437 9.51 3.82 -11.25
CA ILE A 437 9.03 4.84 -12.20
C ILE A 437 7.62 4.46 -12.68
N THR A 438 7.42 3.25 -13.22
CA THR A 438 6.11 2.77 -13.71
C THR A 438 5.04 2.78 -12.61
N LEU A 439 5.44 2.41 -11.38
CA LEU A 439 4.55 2.44 -10.23
C LEU A 439 4.11 3.86 -9.87
N THR A 440 4.93 4.89 -10.12
CA THR A 440 4.55 6.31 -9.94
C THR A 440 3.35 6.68 -10.80
N TYR A 441 3.42 6.41 -12.10
CA TYR A 441 2.34 6.70 -13.04
C TYR A 441 1.04 6.02 -12.62
N SER A 442 1.09 4.70 -12.40
CA SER A 442 -0.11 3.96 -11.99
C SER A 442 -0.64 4.30 -10.59
N SER A 443 0.19 4.68 -9.62
CA SER A 443 -0.27 4.97 -8.25
C SER A 443 -0.79 6.40 -8.09
N LEU A 444 -0.28 7.34 -8.88
CA LEU A 444 -0.75 8.72 -8.92
C LEU A 444 -1.79 8.96 -10.03
N HIS A 445 -2.16 7.89 -10.74
CA HIS A 445 -3.10 7.88 -11.86
C HIS A 445 -2.67 8.80 -13.01
N PHE A 446 -1.37 8.97 -13.26
CA PHE A 446 -0.90 9.68 -14.46
C PHE A 446 -0.69 8.69 -15.59
N PHE A 447 -1.00 9.12 -16.80
CA PHE A 447 -0.74 8.39 -18.03
C PHE A 447 0.22 9.22 -18.91
N ASP A 448 1.27 8.58 -19.38
CA ASP A 448 2.26 9.13 -20.30
C ASP A 448 2.70 7.98 -21.20
N GLU A 449 2.36 8.07 -22.47
CA GLU A 449 2.54 6.98 -23.42
C GLU A 449 4.02 6.73 -23.71
N ASP A 450 4.81 7.79 -23.89
CA ASP A 450 6.24 7.70 -24.19
C ASP A 450 7.00 6.97 -23.09
N VAL A 451 6.71 7.29 -21.82
CA VAL A 451 7.32 6.60 -20.69
C VAL A 451 6.91 5.13 -20.65
N LEU A 452 5.61 4.82 -20.78
CA LEU A 452 5.14 3.42 -20.70
C LEU A 452 5.62 2.58 -21.88
N ALA A 453 5.69 3.15 -23.09
CA ALA A 453 6.23 2.49 -24.28
C ALA A 453 7.74 2.22 -24.13
N ALA A 454 8.50 3.18 -23.60
CA ALA A 454 9.92 3.00 -23.30
C ALA A 454 10.16 1.90 -22.26
N VAL A 455 9.33 1.84 -21.20
CA VAL A 455 9.35 0.74 -20.22
C VAL A 455 9.06 -0.59 -20.92
N ALA A 456 7.99 -0.66 -21.70
CA ALA A 456 7.57 -1.90 -22.35
C ALA A 456 8.61 -2.44 -23.33
N THR A 457 9.32 -1.56 -24.03
CA THR A 457 10.40 -1.92 -24.96
C THR A 457 11.64 -2.43 -24.22
N SER A 458 11.99 -1.83 -23.07
CA SER A 458 13.21 -2.16 -22.31
C SER A 458 13.05 -3.40 -21.42
N LEU A 459 11.82 -3.77 -21.07
CA LEU A 459 11.58 -4.80 -20.05
C LEU A 459 11.90 -6.24 -20.46
N PRO A 460 11.58 -6.71 -21.69
CA PRO A 460 11.79 -8.11 -22.07
C PRO A 460 13.23 -8.60 -21.88
N SER A 461 14.22 -7.78 -22.27
CA SER A 461 15.65 -8.11 -22.12
C SER A 461 16.14 -8.09 -20.67
N LYS A 462 15.37 -7.48 -19.74
CA LYS A 462 15.72 -7.33 -18.32
C LYS A 462 14.85 -8.16 -17.39
N VAL A 463 13.88 -8.92 -17.92
CA VAL A 463 12.83 -9.55 -17.10
C VAL A 463 13.37 -10.61 -16.14
N SER A 464 14.48 -11.26 -16.50
CA SER A 464 15.15 -12.27 -15.67
C SER A 464 15.60 -11.71 -14.31
N TYR A 465 15.89 -10.41 -14.24
CA TYR A 465 16.30 -9.70 -13.02
C TYR A 465 15.12 -9.26 -12.15
N CYS A 466 13.87 -9.40 -12.62
CA CYS A 466 12.70 -9.10 -11.80
C CYS A 466 12.58 -10.07 -10.63
N ARG A 467 12.42 -9.51 -9.42
CA ARG A 467 11.85 -10.25 -8.29
C ARG A 467 10.36 -10.47 -8.55
N SER A 468 9.72 -11.43 -7.87
CA SER A 468 8.25 -11.65 -7.98
C SER A 468 7.46 -10.35 -7.78
N LYS A 469 7.88 -9.52 -6.82
CA LYS A 469 7.31 -8.19 -6.57
C LYS A 469 7.39 -7.26 -7.78
N ASP A 470 8.54 -7.21 -8.45
CA ASP A 470 8.78 -6.25 -9.52
C ASP A 470 7.90 -6.58 -10.73
N ALA A 471 7.87 -7.86 -11.14
CA ALA A 471 6.98 -8.37 -12.17
C ALA A 471 5.50 -8.06 -11.86
N ALA A 472 5.09 -8.31 -10.62
CA ALA A 472 3.73 -8.00 -10.18
C ALA A 472 3.40 -6.50 -10.28
N LYS A 473 4.36 -5.61 -9.94
CA LYS A 473 4.12 -4.16 -10.07
C LYS A 473 4.05 -3.70 -11.52
N PHE A 474 4.85 -4.25 -12.42
CA PHE A 474 4.72 -3.93 -13.85
C PHE A 474 3.36 -4.30 -14.39
N LEU A 475 2.93 -5.55 -14.20
CA LEU A 475 1.61 -6.04 -14.63
C LEU A 475 0.48 -5.23 -14.01
N TRP A 476 0.57 -4.94 -12.72
CA TRP A 476 -0.37 -4.08 -12.02
C TRP A 476 -0.42 -2.68 -12.62
N SER A 477 0.73 -2.06 -12.90
CA SER A 477 0.79 -0.69 -13.39
C SER A 477 0.20 -0.54 -14.79
N PHE A 478 0.53 -1.44 -15.71
CA PHE A 478 -0.04 -1.45 -17.06
C PHE A 478 -1.53 -1.79 -17.03
N GLY A 479 -1.92 -2.79 -16.23
CA GLY A 479 -3.32 -3.13 -16.00
C GLY A 479 -4.14 -1.97 -15.43
N CYS A 480 -3.61 -1.27 -14.42
CA CYS A 480 -4.28 -0.13 -13.79
C CYS A 480 -4.51 1.04 -14.73
N LEU A 481 -3.56 1.30 -15.63
CA LEU A 481 -3.66 2.37 -16.61
C LEU A 481 -4.39 1.90 -17.88
N ASP A 482 -4.87 0.65 -17.90
CA ASP A 482 -5.57 0.02 -19.02
C ASP A 482 -4.80 0.15 -20.34
N TYR A 483 -3.46 0.05 -20.29
CA TYR A 483 -2.58 0.33 -21.42
C TYR A 483 -1.97 -0.95 -22.00
N GLU A 484 -2.09 -1.08 -23.31
CA GLU A 484 -1.47 -2.13 -24.11
C GLU A 484 -0.35 -1.50 -24.95
N PRO A 485 0.93 -1.81 -24.66
CA PRO A 485 2.04 -1.23 -25.40
C PRO A 485 2.17 -1.83 -26.81
N PRO A 486 2.89 -1.18 -27.74
CA PRO A 486 3.06 -1.68 -29.10
C PRO A 486 3.66 -3.10 -29.19
N ASN A 487 4.52 -3.47 -28.23
CA ASN A 487 5.11 -4.80 -28.11
C ASN A 487 4.40 -5.68 -27.06
N GLU A 488 3.10 -5.50 -26.85
CA GLU A 488 2.34 -6.15 -25.77
C GLU A 488 2.51 -7.66 -25.68
N ALA A 489 2.55 -8.38 -26.80
CA ALA A 489 2.69 -9.83 -26.82
C ALA A 489 3.98 -10.29 -26.13
N GLU A 490 5.12 -9.68 -26.49
CA GLU A 490 6.42 -9.96 -25.89
C GLU A 490 6.48 -9.47 -24.42
N PHE A 491 5.95 -8.27 -24.17
CA PHE A 491 5.93 -7.68 -22.84
C PHE A 491 5.18 -8.56 -21.82
N TYR A 492 3.95 -8.97 -22.13
CA TYR A 492 3.15 -9.79 -21.22
C TYR A 492 3.66 -11.23 -21.14
N SER A 493 4.05 -11.85 -22.26
CA SER A 493 4.56 -13.23 -22.25
C SER A 493 5.85 -13.37 -21.43
N SER A 494 6.78 -12.41 -21.55
CA SER A 494 8.03 -12.40 -20.76
C SER A 494 7.77 -12.26 -19.26
N LEU A 495 6.85 -11.37 -18.85
CA LEU A 495 6.46 -11.21 -17.45
C LEU A 495 5.70 -12.42 -16.89
N ILE A 496 4.77 -13.00 -17.65
CA ILE A 496 4.04 -14.21 -17.25
C ILE A 496 5.01 -15.39 -17.08
N LYS A 497 5.96 -15.56 -18.01
CA LYS A 497 7.03 -16.57 -17.87
C LYS A 497 7.83 -16.34 -16.59
N GLN A 498 8.18 -15.10 -16.28
CA GLN A 498 8.90 -14.79 -15.04
C GLN A 498 8.08 -15.09 -13.78
N LEU A 499 6.76 -14.93 -13.79
CA LEU A 499 5.91 -15.36 -12.66
C LEU A 499 6.00 -16.87 -12.42
N HIS A 500 6.04 -17.69 -13.48
CA HIS A 500 6.23 -19.14 -13.36
C HIS A 500 7.62 -19.47 -12.79
N VAL A 501 8.68 -18.84 -13.30
CA VAL A 501 10.05 -19.00 -12.77
C VAL A 501 10.12 -18.65 -11.28
N LYS A 502 9.36 -17.64 -10.85
CA LYS A 502 9.30 -17.17 -9.47
C LYS A 502 8.17 -17.79 -8.64
N ALA A 503 7.53 -18.87 -9.10
CA ALA A 503 6.38 -19.48 -8.43
C ALA A 503 6.66 -19.86 -6.97
N HIS A 504 7.88 -20.35 -6.70
CA HIS A 504 8.33 -20.71 -5.34
C HIS A 504 8.32 -19.54 -4.35
N GLU A 505 8.44 -18.29 -4.81
CA GLU A 505 8.42 -17.10 -3.93
C GLU A 505 7.00 -16.80 -3.40
N PHE A 506 5.94 -17.24 -4.07
CA PHE A 506 4.56 -16.91 -3.71
C PHE A 506 4.08 -17.60 -2.42
N SER A 507 4.74 -18.67 -1.99
CA SER A 507 4.51 -19.24 -0.65
C SER A 507 4.86 -18.27 0.47
N LYS A 508 5.88 -17.41 0.24
CA LYS A 508 6.33 -16.39 1.21
C LYS A 508 5.67 -15.03 0.96
N PHE A 509 5.37 -14.71 -0.29
CA PHE A 509 4.81 -13.43 -0.72
C PHE A 509 3.57 -13.63 -1.61
N PRO A 510 2.47 -14.19 -1.07
CA PRO A 510 1.28 -14.52 -1.86
C PRO A 510 0.63 -13.29 -2.51
N GLU A 511 0.81 -12.12 -1.91
CA GLU A 511 0.30 -10.84 -2.42
C GLU A 511 0.87 -10.46 -3.79
N HIS A 512 2.08 -10.92 -4.13
CA HIS A 512 2.70 -10.62 -5.42
C HIS A 512 1.92 -11.28 -6.56
N LEU A 513 1.55 -12.54 -6.41
CA LEU A 513 0.80 -13.27 -7.44
C LEU A 513 -0.57 -12.66 -7.68
N LEU A 514 -1.33 -12.38 -6.61
CA LEU A 514 -2.66 -11.77 -6.75
C LEU A 514 -2.59 -10.39 -7.43
N THR A 515 -1.60 -9.58 -7.06
CA THR A 515 -1.37 -8.29 -7.72
C THR A 515 -1.12 -8.44 -9.22
N ALA A 516 -0.29 -9.42 -9.60
CA ALA A 516 0.04 -9.69 -10.98
C ALA A 516 -1.19 -10.14 -11.78
N LEU A 517 -1.94 -11.11 -11.24
CA LEU A 517 -3.14 -11.67 -11.87
C LEU A 517 -4.26 -10.65 -12.03
N LEU A 518 -4.44 -9.76 -11.05
CA LEU A 518 -5.39 -8.65 -11.20
C LEU A 518 -4.97 -7.65 -12.28
N GLY A 519 -3.68 -7.32 -12.35
CA GLY A 519 -3.14 -6.48 -13.42
C GLY A 519 -3.43 -7.09 -14.80
N LEU A 520 -3.19 -8.39 -14.96
CA LEU A 520 -3.49 -9.14 -16.17
C LEU A 520 -5.00 -9.20 -16.47
N ALA A 521 -5.85 -9.44 -15.46
CA ALA A 521 -7.30 -9.47 -15.63
C ALA A 521 -7.87 -8.12 -16.12
N PHE A 522 -7.29 -6.99 -15.69
CA PHE A 522 -7.70 -5.66 -16.19
C PHE A 522 -7.52 -5.56 -17.72
N VAL A 523 -6.41 -6.09 -18.23
CA VAL A 523 -6.08 -6.17 -19.67
C VAL A 523 -6.44 -7.52 -20.30
N ARG A 524 -7.47 -8.20 -19.77
CA ARG A 524 -8.11 -9.39 -20.38
C ARG A 524 -7.17 -10.60 -20.59
N ARG A 525 -6.14 -10.73 -19.77
CA ARG A 525 -5.19 -11.84 -19.82
C ARG A 525 -5.40 -12.75 -18.62
N PHE A 526 -5.62 -14.03 -18.87
CA PHE A 526 -5.98 -15.01 -17.85
C PHE A 526 -5.09 -16.26 -17.96
N PRO A 527 -3.84 -16.23 -17.44
CA PRO A 527 -2.97 -17.41 -17.45
C PRO A 527 -3.52 -18.49 -16.52
N GLU A 528 -4.20 -19.48 -17.09
CA GLU A 528 -5.02 -20.46 -16.35
C GLU A 528 -4.22 -21.22 -15.27
N GLU A 529 -2.98 -21.61 -15.54
CA GLU A 529 -2.14 -22.34 -14.56
C GLU A 529 -1.85 -21.51 -13.29
N LEU A 530 -1.54 -20.23 -13.46
CA LEU A 530 -1.29 -19.32 -12.34
C LEU A 530 -2.58 -18.98 -11.58
N ILE A 531 -3.70 -18.87 -12.30
CA ILE A 531 -5.02 -18.65 -11.71
C ILE A 531 -5.43 -19.88 -10.89
N ASP A 532 -5.24 -21.08 -11.44
CA ASP A 532 -5.51 -22.33 -10.74
C ASP A 532 -4.70 -22.38 -9.44
N PHE A 533 -3.39 -22.15 -9.51
CA PHE A 533 -2.55 -22.09 -8.31
C PHE A 533 -3.03 -21.05 -7.27
N ALA A 534 -3.42 -19.86 -7.71
CA ALA A 534 -3.88 -18.79 -6.82
C ALA A 534 -5.25 -19.04 -6.19
N LEU A 535 -6.11 -19.83 -6.84
CA LEU A 535 -7.47 -20.13 -6.37
C LEU A 535 -7.61 -21.49 -5.68
N ARG A 536 -6.54 -22.30 -5.64
CA ARG A 536 -6.47 -23.53 -4.81
C ARG A 536 -6.65 -23.19 -3.34
N GLU A 537 -7.32 -24.09 -2.62
CA GLU A 537 -7.63 -23.92 -1.19
C GLU A 537 -6.39 -23.59 -0.36
N GLU A 538 -5.28 -24.30 -0.59
CA GLU A 538 -4.04 -24.11 0.16
C GLU A 538 -3.47 -22.68 0.01
N PHE A 539 -3.53 -22.11 -1.20
CA PHE A 539 -3.07 -20.75 -1.45
C PHE A 539 -4.04 -19.72 -0.86
N VAL A 540 -5.35 -19.94 -1.00
CA VAL A 540 -6.39 -19.09 -0.41
C VAL A 540 -6.20 -19.00 1.11
N GLN A 541 -5.95 -20.10 1.82
CA GLN A 541 -5.69 -20.05 3.26
C GLN A 541 -4.41 -19.27 3.61
N LYS A 542 -3.33 -19.43 2.83
CA LYS A 542 -2.10 -18.64 3.00
C LYS A 542 -2.35 -17.14 2.84
N THR A 543 -3.17 -16.72 1.88
CA THR A 543 -3.50 -15.30 1.69
C THR A 543 -4.29 -14.73 2.87
N ARG A 544 -5.17 -15.52 3.51
CA ARG A 544 -5.93 -15.10 4.70
C ARG A 544 -5.05 -14.97 5.95
N GLY A 545 -3.98 -15.77 6.05
CA GLY A 545 -2.95 -15.64 7.08
C GLY A 545 -1.93 -14.53 6.83
N SER A 546 -2.01 -13.84 5.69
CA SER A 546 -1.08 -12.78 5.33
C SER A 546 -1.23 -11.56 6.22
N LYS A 547 -0.15 -10.79 6.37
CA LYS A 547 -0.19 -9.46 7.00
C LYS A 547 -0.97 -8.42 6.17
N TYR A 548 -1.28 -8.74 4.91
CA TYR A 548 -2.07 -7.91 3.99
C TYR A 548 -3.52 -8.41 3.93
N GLU A 549 -4.48 -7.49 3.78
CA GLU A 549 -5.88 -7.84 3.52
C GLU A 549 -6.06 -8.19 2.04
N LEU A 550 -6.05 -9.48 1.69
CA LEU A 550 -6.10 -9.96 0.30
C LEU A 550 -7.47 -10.50 -0.13
N ASN A 551 -8.47 -10.52 0.76
CA ASN A 551 -9.82 -11.02 0.48
C ASN A 551 -10.46 -10.29 -0.71
N LYS A 552 -10.23 -8.98 -0.80
CA LYS A 552 -10.72 -8.15 -1.91
C LYS A 552 -10.08 -8.55 -3.25
N ASP A 553 -8.80 -8.86 -3.23
CA ASP A 553 -8.06 -9.23 -4.44
C ASP A 553 -8.52 -10.60 -4.93
N LEU A 554 -8.65 -11.57 -4.02
CA LEU A 554 -9.24 -12.88 -4.31
C LEU A 554 -10.66 -12.75 -4.87
N PHE A 555 -11.51 -11.94 -4.22
CA PHE A 555 -12.89 -11.77 -4.67
C PHE A 555 -12.95 -11.21 -6.10
N THR A 556 -12.11 -10.23 -6.40
CA THR A 556 -12.03 -9.60 -7.73
C THR A 556 -11.53 -10.59 -8.77
N LEU A 557 -10.49 -11.36 -8.45
CA LEU A 557 -9.94 -12.37 -9.36
C LEU A 557 -10.97 -13.48 -9.63
N GLY A 558 -11.53 -14.08 -8.58
CA GLY A 558 -12.48 -15.18 -8.69
C GLY A 558 -13.72 -14.81 -9.52
N LYS A 559 -14.31 -13.64 -9.26
CA LYS A 559 -15.45 -13.15 -10.05
C LYS A 559 -15.08 -12.77 -11.48
N SER A 560 -13.88 -12.25 -11.71
CA SER A 560 -13.44 -11.94 -13.07
C SER A 560 -13.25 -13.21 -13.90
N VAL A 561 -12.72 -14.26 -13.30
CA VAL A 561 -12.57 -15.57 -13.93
C VAL A 561 -13.95 -16.20 -14.20
N GLU A 562 -14.89 -16.13 -13.25
CA GLU A 562 -16.27 -16.62 -13.43
C GLU A 562 -17.00 -15.94 -14.60
N ILE A 563 -16.83 -14.63 -14.76
CA ILE A 563 -17.54 -13.85 -15.77
C ILE A 563 -16.84 -13.89 -17.13
N GLU A 564 -15.51 -13.77 -17.16
CA GLU A 564 -14.75 -13.57 -18.40
C GLU A 564 -14.13 -14.85 -18.96
N CYS A 565 -14.06 -15.93 -18.18
CA CYS A 565 -13.48 -17.21 -18.59
C CYS A 565 -14.48 -18.37 -18.43
N PRO A 566 -15.58 -18.40 -19.21
CA PRO A 566 -16.64 -19.41 -19.07
C PRO A 566 -16.14 -20.85 -19.31
N THR A 567 -15.04 -21.02 -20.04
CA THR A 567 -14.45 -22.33 -20.36
C THR A 567 -13.43 -22.83 -19.34
N TYR A 568 -12.99 -22.00 -18.39
CA TYR A 568 -11.91 -22.35 -17.45
C TYR A 568 -12.32 -23.49 -16.52
N GLN A 569 -11.50 -24.53 -16.39
CA GLN A 569 -11.82 -25.75 -15.62
C GLN A 569 -11.01 -25.91 -14.32
N GLY A 570 -10.10 -24.98 -14.01
CA GLY A 570 -9.28 -25.04 -12.80
C GLY A 570 -10.01 -24.62 -11.52
N SER A 571 -9.24 -24.48 -10.45
CA SER A 571 -9.68 -24.15 -9.10
C SER A 571 -10.52 -22.87 -9.04
N ARG A 572 -11.53 -22.88 -8.18
CA ARG A 572 -12.46 -21.76 -7.93
C ARG A 572 -12.58 -21.48 -6.44
N LEU A 573 -12.93 -20.24 -6.10
CA LEU A 573 -13.28 -19.90 -4.73
C LEU A 573 -14.55 -20.65 -4.29
N PRO A 574 -14.57 -21.22 -3.08
CA PRO A 574 -15.78 -21.82 -2.52
C PRO A 574 -16.95 -20.83 -2.44
N PRO A 575 -18.20 -21.25 -2.71
CA PRO A 575 -19.39 -20.39 -2.65
C PRO A 575 -19.54 -19.61 -1.33
N ARG A 576 -19.15 -20.23 -0.21
CA ARG A 576 -19.18 -19.59 1.13
C ARG A 576 -18.30 -18.35 1.19
N LEU A 577 -17.13 -18.36 0.54
CA LEU A 577 -16.25 -17.18 0.51
C LEU A 577 -16.83 -16.07 -0.36
N TYR A 578 -17.52 -16.39 -1.46
CA TYR A 578 -18.22 -15.38 -2.25
C TYR A 578 -19.31 -14.69 -1.44
N GLN A 579 -20.06 -15.44 -0.63
CA GLN A 579 -21.07 -14.89 0.28
C GLN A 579 -20.42 -13.98 1.33
N GLU A 580 -19.40 -14.48 2.05
CA GLU A 580 -18.64 -13.71 3.05
C GLU A 580 -18.11 -12.39 2.48
N PHE A 581 -17.48 -12.44 1.29
CA PHE A 581 -16.92 -11.25 0.66
C PHE A 581 -17.99 -10.29 0.15
N THR A 582 -19.12 -10.80 -0.33
CA THR A 582 -20.24 -9.97 -0.77
C THR A 582 -20.85 -9.23 0.42
N GLU A 583 -21.11 -9.91 1.55
CA GLU A 583 -21.62 -9.30 2.77
C GLU A 583 -20.67 -8.22 3.32
N MET A 584 -19.37 -8.51 3.35
CA MET A 584 -18.34 -7.56 3.77
C MET A 584 -18.41 -6.28 2.94
N VAL A 585 -18.46 -6.39 1.60
CA VAL A 585 -18.49 -5.21 0.73
C VAL A 585 -19.84 -4.50 0.80
N SER A 586 -20.96 -5.22 0.91
CA SER A 586 -22.30 -4.63 1.06
C SER A 586 -22.41 -3.76 2.30
N SER A 587 -21.94 -4.25 3.46
CA SER A 587 -21.93 -3.48 4.71
C SER A 587 -21.12 -2.19 4.62
N PHE A 588 -20.04 -2.18 3.82
CA PHE A 588 -19.24 -0.99 3.54
C PHE A 588 -19.96 -0.04 2.58
N ALA A 589 -20.58 -0.58 1.51
CA ALA A 589 -21.27 0.23 0.52
C ALA A 589 -22.45 1.00 1.11
N GLU A 590 -23.21 0.39 2.02
CA GLU A 590 -24.31 1.04 2.74
C GLU A 590 -23.86 2.23 3.57
N ARG A 591 -22.65 2.18 4.13
CA ARG A 591 -22.12 3.24 5.01
C ARG A 591 -21.41 4.36 4.27
N GLU A 592 -20.80 4.07 3.12
CA GLU A 592 -19.81 4.96 2.49
C GLU A 592 -20.06 5.26 1.01
N ILE A 593 -20.81 4.41 0.31
CA ILE A 593 -21.04 4.53 -1.14
C ILE A 593 -22.45 5.02 -1.40
N TYR A 594 -23.47 4.32 -0.94
CA TYR A 594 -24.86 4.64 -1.27
C TYR A 594 -25.34 5.95 -0.64
N VAL A 595 -24.69 6.40 0.43
CA VAL A 595 -24.99 7.65 1.13
C VAL A 595 -24.35 8.90 0.50
N ARG A 596 -23.59 8.75 -0.59
CA ARG A 596 -22.93 9.90 -1.23
C ARG A 596 -23.96 10.85 -1.85
N PRO A 597 -23.89 12.17 -1.59
CA PRO A 597 -24.89 13.12 -2.05
C PRO A 597 -25.15 13.07 -3.56
N GLU A 598 -24.09 12.93 -4.36
CA GLU A 598 -24.19 12.86 -5.81
C GLU A 598 -24.91 11.59 -6.31
N ILE A 599 -24.88 10.50 -5.53
CA ILE A 599 -25.58 9.24 -5.83
C ILE A 599 -27.02 9.32 -5.35
N LEU A 600 -27.27 9.84 -4.15
CA LEU A 600 -28.61 10.04 -3.60
C LEU A 600 -29.45 10.97 -4.48
N GLU A 601 -28.86 12.08 -4.93
CA GLU A 601 -29.52 13.03 -5.82
C GLU A 601 -29.88 12.38 -7.15
N ALA A 602 -28.94 11.66 -7.77
CA ALA A 602 -29.21 10.94 -9.03
C ALA A 602 -30.31 9.90 -8.85
N THR A 603 -30.28 9.15 -7.75
CA THR A 603 -31.30 8.13 -7.42
C THR A 603 -32.68 8.77 -7.30
N SER A 604 -32.83 9.80 -6.44
CA SER A 604 -34.11 10.48 -6.21
C SER A 604 -34.71 11.08 -7.48
N LEU A 605 -33.88 11.67 -8.33
CA LEU A 605 -34.34 12.24 -9.60
C LEU A 605 -34.77 11.16 -10.60
N LEU A 606 -34.06 10.02 -10.67
CA LEU A 606 -34.48 8.89 -11.49
C LEU A 606 -35.80 8.29 -10.99
N GLU A 607 -35.98 8.13 -9.68
CA GLU A 607 -37.24 7.64 -9.11
C GLU A 607 -38.40 8.56 -9.49
N SER A 608 -38.23 9.88 -9.37
CA SER A 608 -39.25 10.84 -9.80
C SER A 608 -39.50 10.83 -11.30
N MET A 609 -38.48 10.59 -12.12
CA MET A 609 -38.57 10.60 -13.57
C MET A 609 -39.26 9.33 -14.11
N LEU A 610 -39.00 8.18 -13.47
CA LEU A 610 -39.49 6.87 -13.92
C LEU A 610 -40.80 6.46 -13.28
N GLY A 611 -41.31 7.23 -12.31
CA GLY A 611 -42.64 7.04 -11.73
C GLY A 611 -42.66 6.33 -10.37
N GLY A 612 -41.51 6.10 -9.73
CA GLY A 612 -41.45 5.52 -8.38
C GLY A 612 -40.12 4.79 -8.06
N PRO A 613 -39.89 4.44 -6.78
CA PRO A 613 -38.72 3.69 -6.33
C PRO A 613 -38.65 2.25 -6.85
N GLU A 614 -39.77 1.67 -7.31
CA GLU A 614 -39.84 0.32 -7.87
C GLU A 614 -39.11 0.19 -9.22
N TYR A 615 -38.79 1.31 -9.88
CA TYR A 615 -38.13 1.36 -11.19
C TYR A 615 -36.61 1.58 -11.13
N VAL A 616 -36.06 1.88 -9.94
CA VAL A 616 -34.64 2.19 -9.75
C VAL A 616 -34.09 1.41 -8.58
N LYS A 617 -32.93 0.76 -8.76
CA LYS A 617 -32.21 0.13 -7.65
C LYS A 617 -30.79 0.64 -7.56
N ASN A 618 -30.45 1.31 -6.46
CA ASN A 618 -29.07 1.65 -6.12
C ASN A 618 -28.41 0.47 -5.40
N HIS A 619 -27.53 -0.25 -6.09
CA HIS A 619 -26.78 -1.37 -5.53
C HIS A 619 -25.50 -1.65 -6.32
N MET A 620 -24.64 -2.54 -5.82
CA MET A 620 -23.49 -3.01 -6.60
C MET A 620 -23.93 -4.20 -7.44
N ILE A 621 -24.13 -4.01 -8.75
CA ILE A 621 -24.41 -5.12 -9.67
C ILE A 621 -23.23 -6.10 -9.68
N LEU A 622 -22.00 -5.55 -9.60
CA LEU A 622 -20.76 -6.30 -9.50
C LEU A 622 -20.05 -6.01 -8.15
N PRO A 623 -20.40 -6.70 -7.05
CA PRO A 623 -19.87 -6.42 -5.71
C PRO A 623 -18.34 -6.47 -5.63
N HIS A 624 -17.68 -7.31 -6.42
CA HIS A 624 -16.22 -7.41 -6.45
C HIS A 624 -15.52 -6.16 -7.02
N THR A 625 -16.27 -5.26 -7.67
CA THR A 625 -15.78 -3.96 -8.15
C THR A 625 -16.01 -2.80 -7.17
N ARG A 626 -16.77 -3.03 -6.09
CA ARG A 626 -16.91 -2.12 -4.94
C ARG A 626 -17.39 -0.72 -5.31
N SER A 627 -18.30 -0.62 -6.26
CA SER A 627 -18.87 0.66 -6.70
C SER A 627 -20.36 0.50 -7.03
N SER A 628 -21.14 1.51 -6.65
CA SER A 628 -22.59 1.56 -6.90
C SER A 628 -22.90 1.64 -8.40
N ASP A 629 -24.03 1.07 -8.76
CA ASP A 629 -24.73 1.22 -10.02
C ASP A 629 -26.20 1.57 -9.72
N LEU A 630 -26.77 2.50 -10.48
CA LEU A 630 -28.22 2.73 -10.46
C LEU A 630 -28.81 1.88 -11.59
N GLU A 631 -29.41 0.75 -11.21
CA GLU A 631 -30.04 -0.16 -12.18
C GLU A 631 -31.42 0.36 -12.57
N VAL A 632 -31.67 0.41 -13.88
CA VAL A 632 -32.96 0.77 -14.48
C VAL A 632 -33.28 -0.25 -15.56
N ARG A 633 -34.55 -0.64 -15.67
CA ARG A 633 -35.03 -1.61 -16.67
C ARG A 633 -36.05 -0.95 -17.56
N LEU A 634 -35.84 -1.01 -18.87
CA LEU A 634 -36.76 -0.45 -19.86
C LEU A 634 -37.25 -1.56 -20.80
N ALA A 635 -38.50 -1.48 -21.23
CA ALA A 635 -38.98 -2.23 -22.38
C ALA A 635 -38.36 -1.68 -23.68
N THR A 636 -38.48 -2.43 -24.78
CA THR A 636 -37.98 -1.98 -26.11
C THR A 636 -38.59 -0.67 -26.59
N ASP A 637 -39.80 -0.34 -26.14
CA ASP A 637 -40.49 0.91 -26.45
C ASP A 637 -40.08 2.08 -25.52
N GLY A 638 -39.12 1.85 -24.63
CA GLY A 638 -38.62 2.82 -23.67
C GLY A 638 -39.44 2.92 -22.39
N ARG A 639 -40.51 2.14 -22.19
CA ARG A 639 -41.29 2.21 -20.94
C ARG A 639 -40.51 1.60 -19.76
N PRO A 640 -40.49 2.23 -18.57
CA PRO A 640 -39.82 1.67 -17.41
C PRO A 640 -40.56 0.43 -16.88
N ILE A 641 -39.80 -0.59 -16.48
CA ILE A 641 -40.29 -1.86 -15.94
C ILE A 641 -39.99 -1.91 -14.43
N PRO A 642 -41.00 -2.12 -13.57
CA PRO A 642 -40.78 -2.18 -12.13
C PRO A 642 -40.12 -3.53 -11.77
N PHE A 643 -39.09 -3.48 -10.91
CA PHE A 643 -38.35 -4.67 -10.46
C PHE A 643 -37.82 -4.55 -9.03
N ASN A 644 -37.80 -3.35 -8.46
CA ASN A 644 -37.31 -3.10 -7.11
C ASN A 644 -38.46 -3.15 -6.10
N PHE A 645 -39.08 -4.33 -5.97
CA PHE A 645 -40.13 -4.56 -4.99
C PHE A 645 -39.50 -4.76 -3.60
N LYS A 646 -39.87 -3.93 -2.63
CA LYS A 646 -39.46 -4.15 -1.24
C LYS A 646 -40.21 -5.37 -0.70
N ASP A 647 -39.47 -6.29 -0.09
CA ASP A 647 -40.05 -7.47 0.56
C ASP A 647 -41.10 -7.04 1.62
N PRO A 648 -42.37 -7.48 1.54
CA PRO A 648 -43.43 -7.05 2.46
C PRO A 648 -43.12 -7.35 3.94
N VAL A 649 -42.20 -8.28 4.20
CA VAL A 649 -41.82 -8.76 5.54
C VAL A 649 -40.95 -7.74 6.28
N ALA A 650 -40.14 -6.93 5.58
CA ALA A 650 -39.29 -5.92 6.22
C ALA A 650 -40.08 -4.68 6.67
N ALA A 651 -41.14 -4.31 5.94
CA ALA A 651 -42.02 -3.18 6.28
C ALA A 651 -42.85 -3.43 7.55
N LYS A 652 -43.13 -4.70 7.90
CA LYS A 652 -43.85 -5.05 9.13
C LYS A 652 -43.01 -4.91 10.42
N LYS A 653 -41.67 -4.91 10.34
CA LYS A 653 -40.80 -4.71 11.51
C LYS A 653 -40.65 -3.25 11.95
N LEU A 654 -41.00 -2.28 11.10
CA LEU A 654 -40.90 -0.85 11.41
C LEU A 654 -42.23 -0.18 11.81
N LYS A 655 -43.37 -0.87 11.70
CA LYS A 655 -44.67 -0.35 12.18
C LYS A 655 -44.89 -0.50 13.69
N GLY A 656 -43.94 -1.06 14.45
CA GLY A 656 -44.08 -1.31 15.89
C GLY A 656 -43.65 -0.17 16.82
N MET A 657 -43.17 0.98 16.32
CA MET A 657 -42.67 2.08 17.16
C MET A 657 -43.03 3.48 16.63
N GLY A 658 -44.27 3.67 16.19
CA GLY A 658 -44.80 5.00 15.91
C GLY A 658 -46.07 5.22 16.71
N VAL A 659 -45.99 6.00 17.80
CA VAL A 659 -47.19 6.54 18.43
C VAL A 659 -47.77 7.57 17.45
N SER A 660 -48.99 7.34 16.96
CA SER A 660 -49.69 8.34 16.15
C SER A 660 -50.10 9.50 17.03
N LEU A 661 -49.55 10.69 16.77
CA LEU A 661 -50.03 11.94 17.36
C LEU A 661 -51.47 12.19 16.87
N THR A 662 -52.44 12.04 17.77
CA THR A 662 -53.82 12.48 17.56
C THR A 662 -53.95 13.96 17.93
N ASP A 663 -54.92 14.65 17.33
CA ASP A 663 -55.20 16.08 17.57
C ASP A 663 -55.50 16.40 19.05
N ASP A 664 -55.92 15.39 19.80
CA ASP A 664 -56.14 15.45 21.24
C ASP A 664 -54.82 15.60 22.03
N LEU A 665 -53.76 14.91 21.58
CA LEU A 665 -52.42 15.00 22.17
C LEU A 665 -51.74 16.35 21.85
N MET A 666 -52.05 16.93 20.69
CA MET A 666 -51.66 18.30 20.33
C MET A 666 -52.36 19.35 21.20
N SER A 667 -53.63 19.13 21.54
CA SER A 667 -54.42 20.05 22.36
C SER A 667 -53.95 20.09 23.82
N GLN A 668 -53.48 18.95 24.35
CA GLN A 668 -52.91 18.85 25.70
C GLN A 668 -51.51 19.49 25.84
N LEU A 669 -50.72 19.56 24.76
CA LEU A 669 -49.38 20.17 24.77
C LEU A 669 -49.41 21.70 24.69
N ILE A 670 -50.51 22.29 24.22
CA ILE A 670 -50.67 23.75 24.06
C ILE A 670 -51.06 24.43 25.39
N GLN A 671 -51.62 23.70 26.35
CA GLN A 671 -51.96 24.23 27.68
C GLN A 671 -50.79 24.00 28.67
N GLY A 672 -49.99 25.05 28.87
CA GLY A 672 -48.82 25.04 29.73
C GLY A 672 -49.12 24.87 31.23
N ARG A 673 -48.59 23.78 31.80
CA ARG A 673 -48.17 23.47 33.19
C ARG A 673 -48.82 24.21 34.37
N ALA A 674 -49.33 23.44 35.34
CA ALA A 674 -49.14 23.72 36.77
C ALA A 674 -49.22 22.46 37.67
N HIS A 675 -48.09 22.18 38.32
CA HIS A 675 -47.89 21.68 39.70
C HIS A 675 -48.46 20.34 40.23
N ASN A 676 -47.48 19.50 40.59
CA ASN A 676 -47.21 18.88 41.91
C ASN A 676 -47.98 17.66 42.45
N GLN A 677 -47.13 16.71 42.89
CA GLN A 677 -47.24 15.76 44.02
C GLN A 677 -48.00 14.44 43.80
N SER A 678 -47.22 13.35 43.88
CA SER A 678 -47.58 11.99 44.33
C SER A 678 -48.17 12.00 45.76
N PRO A 679 -48.79 10.94 46.33
CA PRO A 679 -48.69 9.50 45.99
C PRO A 679 -50.00 8.67 46.19
N THR A 680 -49.86 7.33 46.19
CA THR A 680 -50.51 6.32 47.09
C THR A 680 -51.40 5.24 46.46
N GLU A 681 -51.29 4.08 47.11
CA GLU A 681 -51.65 2.70 46.84
C GLU A 681 -53.15 2.33 46.99
N VAL A 682 -53.41 1.04 46.69
CA VAL A 682 -54.54 0.17 47.09
C VAL A 682 -55.83 0.45 46.33
N GLY A 683 -56.51 -0.48 45.66
CA GLY A 683 -56.57 -1.94 45.74
C GLY A 683 -58.06 -2.32 45.78
N ASN A 684 -58.53 -3.22 44.90
CA ASN A 684 -59.51 -4.27 45.18
C ASN A 684 -60.08 -4.92 43.93
N GLU A 685 -60.15 -6.25 44.02
CA GLU A 685 -60.89 -7.18 43.17
C GLU A 685 -62.42 -6.97 43.29
N ALA A 686 -63.18 -7.36 42.26
CA ALA A 686 -64.09 -8.53 42.32
C ALA A 686 -65.09 -8.62 41.14
N ARG A 687 -65.11 -9.83 40.55
CA ARG A 687 -66.25 -10.68 40.10
C ARG A 687 -67.23 -10.30 38.96
N ILE A 688 -67.27 -11.24 38.01
CA ILE A 688 -68.31 -11.86 37.14
C ILE A 688 -69.80 -11.63 37.53
N PRO A 689 -70.78 -11.71 36.59
CA PRO A 689 -71.30 -12.92 35.89
C PRO A 689 -71.47 -12.69 34.36
N GLY A 690 -71.77 -13.61 33.43
CA GLY A 690 -72.25 -14.99 33.42
C GLY A 690 -73.20 -15.20 32.21
N GLN A 691 -73.14 -16.38 31.59
CA GLN A 691 -74.20 -17.11 30.86
C GLN A 691 -74.36 -17.06 29.31
N GLU A 692 -74.85 -18.21 28.83
CA GLU A 692 -74.69 -18.91 27.55
C GLU A 692 -75.86 -18.69 26.55
N ALA A 693 -75.68 -19.09 25.27
CA ALA A 693 -76.34 -20.28 24.68
C ALA A 693 -76.49 -20.28 23.13
N ALA A 694 -76.03 -21.38 22.53
CA ALA A 694 -76.62 -22.24 21.48
C ALA A 694 -76.93 -21.76 20.04
N GLY A 695 -76.50 -22.59 19.08
CA GLY A 695 -77.06 -22.71 17.73
C GLY A 695 -76.16 -23.45 16.72
N THR A 696 -76.35 -24.75 16.51
CA THR A 696 -75.89 -25.55 15.33
C THR A 696 -77.14 -26.06 14.59
N PRO A 697 -77.10 -26.47 13.30
CA PRO A 697 -76.71 -27.87 12.99
C PRO A 697 -76.08 -28.15 11.58
N CYS A 698 -75.23 -29.19 11.52
CA CYS A 698 -75.21 -30.35 10.57
C CYS A 698 -75.16 -30.16 9.03
N LEU A 699 -74.69 -31.07 8.16
CA LEU A 699 -73.74 -32.22 8.08
C LEU A 699 -73.91 -32.84 6.66
N GLY A 700 -72.85 -33.35 6.02
CA GLY A 700 -72.90 -34.60 5.24
C GLY A 700 -72.72 -34.61 3.71
N GLY A 701 -71.82 -35.49 3.22
CA GLY A 701 -71.87 -36.08 1.85
C GLY A 701 -70.50 -36.42 1.24
N ALA A 702 -70.24 -37.69 0.89
CA ALA A 702 -68.93 -38.25 0.46
C ALA A 702 -68.92 -38.82 -1.00
N LEU A 703 -67.77 -38.68 -1.71
CA LEU A 703 -67.10 -39.52 -2.77
C LEU A 703 -67.89 -40.10 -4.00
N PRO A 704 -67.28 -40.61 -5.11
CA PRO A 704 -65.99 -40.34 -5.82
C PRO A 704 -66.10 -40.27 -7.40
N ALA A 705 -64.94 -40.00 -8.06
CA ALA A 705 -64.50 -40.35 -9.44
C ALA A 705 -65.21 -39.80 -10.72
N GLY A 706 -64.43 -39.14 -11.58
CA GLY A 706 -64.76 -38.84 -12.98
C GLY A 706 -63.63 -38.09 -13.69
N ALA A 707 -62.89 -38.79 -14.55
CA ALA A 707 -61.81 -38.23 -15.36
C ALA A 707 -62.37 -37.38 -16.51
N THR A 708 -61.87 -36.15 -16.66
CA THR A 708 -61.85 -35.45 -17.95
C THR A 708 -60.67 -34.48 -17.99
N SER A 709 -59.78 -34.77 -18.94
CA SER A 709 -58.71 -33.93 -19.45
C SER A 709 -59.16 -32.47 -19.63
N GLN A 710 -58.46 -31.53 -19.00
CA GLN A 710 -58.28 -30.18 -19.54
C GLN A 710 -56.82 -29.74 -19.37
N ALA A 711 -56.28 -29.32 -20.50
CA ALA A 711 -54.89 -29.01 -20.75
C ALA A 711 -54.39 -27.83 -19.91
N GLU A 712 -53.12 -27.91 -19.54
CA GLU A 712 -52.31 -26.79 -19.08
C GLU A 712 -52.40 -25.62 -20.07
N PRO A 713 -52.59 -24.37 -19.61
CA PRO A 713 -52.32 -23.23 -20.46
C PRO A 713 -50.80 -23.12 -20.61
N THR A 714 -50.31 -23.65 -21.73
CA THR A 714 -48.98 -23.37 -22.27
C THR A 714 -48.67 -21.89 -22.14
N ALA A 715 -47.65 -21.57 -21.35
CA ALA A 715 -47.02 -20.27 -21.26
C ALA A 715 -46.36 -19.93 -22.61
N GLY A 716 -47.17 -19.46 -23.56
CA GLY A 716 -46.75 -19.00 -24.87
C GLY A 716 -46.24 -17.57 -24.82
N ARG A 717 -44.90 -17.43 -24.72
CA ARG A 717 -44.07 -16.35 -25.30
C ARG A 717 -44.73 -14.98 -25.52
N TRP A 718 -44.54 -14.09 -24.56
CA TRP A 718 -44.25 -12.67 -24.81
C TRP A 718 -43.10 -12.28 -23.87
N GLN A 719 -41.88 -12.27 -24.37
CA GLN A 719 -40.74 -11.63 -23.70
C GLN A 719 -40.51 -10.30 -24.44
N PRO A 720 -40.98 -9.15 -23.92
CA PRO A 720 -40.47 -7.88 -24.39
C PRO A 720 -38.95 -7.92 -24.15
N ARG A 721 -38.12 -7.67 -25.16
CA ARG A 721 -36.67 -7.59 -24.97
C ARG A 721 -36.38 -6.46 -23.97
N GLU A 722 -36.08 -6.83 -22.74
CA GLU A 722 -35.77 -5.89 -21.67
C GLU A 722 -34.37 -5.30 -21.86
N VAL A 723 -34.26 -3.98 -21.77
CA VAL A 723 -33.00 -3.25 -21.73
C VAL A 723 -32.63 -2.98 -20.28
N ARG A 724 -31.57 -3.64 -19.80
CA ARG A 724 -31.02 -3.42 -18.45
C ARG A 724 -29.94 -2.36 -18.48
N LEU A 725 -30.20 -1.20 -17.91
CA LEU A 725 -29.26 -0.10 -17.79
C LEU A 725 -28.50 -0.20 -16.46
N ALA A 726 -27.19 -0.03 -16.51
CA ALA A 726 -26.34 0.18 -15.34
C ALA A 726 -25.79 1.60 -15.39
N LEU A 727 -26.45 2.53 -14.69
CA LEU A 727 -26.02 3.93 -14.65
C LEU A 727 -24.91 4.11 -13.62
N GLN A 728 -23.78 4.65 -14.06
CA GLN A 728 -22.58 4.84 -13.24
C GLN A 728 -22.33 6.33 -12.98
N VAL A 729 -22.61 6.76 -11.76
CA VAL A 729 -22.16 8.08 -11.26
C VAL A 729 -20.67 7.98 -10.96
N SER A 730 -19.86 8.46 -11.91
CA SER A 730 -18.40 8.36 -11.80
C SER A 730 -17.82 9.44 -10.88
N ASN A 731 -16.58 9.24 -10.44
CA ASN A 731 -15.79 10.24 -9.71
C ASN A 731 -14.43 10.45 -10.38
N ARG A 732 -13.67 11.46 -9.94
CA ARG A 732 -12.32 11.76 -10.48
C ARG A 732 -11.33 10.60 -10.35
N ASN A 733 -11.46 9.78 -9.31
CA ASN A 733 -10.56 8.65 -9.06
C ASN A 733 -10.83 7.45 -9.94
N HIS A 734 -11.88 7.48 -10.77
CA HIS A 734 -12.12 6.46 -11.78
C HIS A 734 -11.27 6.65 -13.03
N PHE A 735 -10.59 7.80 -13.15
CA PHE A 735 -9.85 8.21 -14.35
C PHE A 735 -8.40 8.55 -14.04
N CYS A 736 -7.57 8.53 -15.08
CA CYS A 736 -6.25 9.11 -15.04
C CYS A 736 -6.34 10.63 -14.87
N TYR A 737 -5.47 11.18 -14.03
CA TYR A 737 -5.37 12.59 -13.69
C TYR A 737 -5.34 13.47 -14.95
N GLY A 738 -6.21 14.48 -14.98
CA GLY A 738 -6.26 15.45 -16.07
C GLY A 738 -6.74 14.87 -17.41
N SER A 739 -7.35 13.68 -17.43
CA SER A 739 -7.82 13.02 -18.64
C SER A 739 -9.20 12.37 -18.44
N LYS A 740 -9.82 11.90 -19.53
CA LYS A 740 -11.02 11.07 -19.53
C LYS A 740 -10.72 9.57 -19.67
N ARG A 741 -9.45 9.17 -19.55
CA ARG A 741 -9.02 7.76 -19.63
C ARG A 741 -9.39 7.05 -18.33
N LEU A 742 -10.21 6.01 -18.40
CA LEU A 742 -10.60 5.21 -17.24
C LEU A 742 -9.43 4.35 -16.74
N LEU A 743 -9.44 4.06 -15.44
CA LEU A 743 -8.52 3.09 -14.85
C LEU A 743 -9.04 1.65 -15.06
N GLY A 744 -8.11 0.70 -15.07
CA GLY A 744 -8.35 -0.70 -15.40
C GLY A 744 -9.49 -1.37 -14.64
N LEU A 745 -9.64 -1.09 -13.33
CA LEU A 745 -10.75 -1.63 -12.55
C LEU A 745 -12.12 -1.18 -13.07
N HIS A 746 -12.24 0.07 -13.52
CA HIS A 746 -13.49 0.61 -14.07
C HIS A 746 -13.71 0.14 -15.51
N CYS A 747 -12.65 -0.01 -16.30
CA CYS A 747 -12.73 -0.67 -17.60
C CYS A 747 -13.22 -2.11 -17.47
N LEU A 748 -12.65 -2.87 -16.53
CA LEU A 748 -13.08 -4.22 -16.17
C LEU A 748 -14.56 -4.25 -15.77
N LYS A 749 -14.99 -3.36 -14.85
CA LYS A 749 -16.40 -3.27 -14.44
C LYS A 749 -17.33 -3.09 -15.64
N ARG A 750 -17.05 -2.10 -16.50
CA ARG A 750 -17.90 -1.79 -17.65
C ARG A 750 -17.94 -2.94 -18.65
N ARG A 751 -16.81 -3.60 -18.88
CA ARG A 751 -16.73 -4.78 -19.74
C ARG A 751 -17.56 -5.94 -19.19
N GLN A 752 -17.42 -6.26 -17.90
CA GLN A 752 -18.15 -7.35 -17.27
C GLN A 752 -19.66 -7.10 -17.20
N LEU A 753 -20.09 -5.85 -16.95
CA LEU A 753 -21.51 -5.48 -17.05
C LEU A 753 -22.07 -5.76 -18.45
N ARG A 754 -21.33 -5.42 -19.51
CA ARG A 754 -21.74 -5.73 -20.89
C ARG A 754 -21.82 -7.23 -21.15
N LEU A 755 -20.87 -8.02 -20.64
CA LEU A 755 -20.92 -9.49 -20.75
C LEU A 755 -22.16 -10.08 -20.05
N LEU A 756 -22.62 -9.46 -18.97
CA LEU A 756 -23.86 -9.84 -18.27
C LEU A 756 -25.13 -9.28 -18.94
N GLY A 757 -25.02 -8.61 -20.08
CA GLY A 757 -26.14 -8.05 -20.84
C GLY A 757 -26.68 -6.72 -20.31
N TYR A 758 -25.85 -5.94 -19.59
CA TYR A 758 -26.19 -4.57 -19.20
C TYR A 758 -25.65 -3.55 -20.21
N VAL A 759 -26.45 -2.53 -20.48
CA VAL A 759 -26.03 -1.31 -21.16
C VAL A 759 -25.49 -0.34 -20.12
N VAL A 760 -24.20 -0.04 -20.20
CA VAL A 760 -23.54 0.88 -19.27
C VAL A 760 -23.81 2.32 -19.70
N VAL A 761 -24.43 3.10 -18.82
CA VAL A 761 -24.68 4.53 -19.02
C VAL A 761 -23.81 5.32 -18.06
N GLU A 762 -22.95 6.18 -18.58
CA GLU A 762 -22.07 6.98 -17.75
C GLU A 762 -22.70 8.34 -17.40
N ILE A 763 -22.67 8.65 -16.10
CA ILE A 763 -22.90 9.98 -15.55
C ILE A 763 -21.52 10.51 -15.11
N PRO A 764 -20.80 11.22 -16.00
CA PRO A 764 -19.44 11.63 -15.70
C PRO A 764 -19.39 12.76 -14.67
N PHE A 765 -18.42 12.73 -13.75
CA PHE A 765 -18.33 13.72 -12.67
C PHE A 765 -18.17 15.16 -13.17
N TRP A 766 -17.49 15.37 -14.31
CA TRP A 766 -17.28 16.70 -14.89
C TRP A 766 -18.56 17.31 -15.49
N GLU A 767 -19.57 16.50 -15.82
CA GLU A 767 -20.91 16.97 -16.20
C GLU A 767 -21.82 17.05 -14.97
N TRP A 768 -21.83 15.99 -14.15
CA TRP A 768 -22.78 15.86 -13.05
C TRP A 768 -22.51 16.78 -11.86
N PHE A 769 -21.25 16.93 -11.44
CA PHE A 769 -20.95 17.69 -10.22
C PHE A 769 -21.25 19.20 -10.37
N PRO A 770 -20.97 19.84 -11.51
CA PRO A 770 -21.47 21.19 -11.77
C PRO A 770 -23.00 21.29 -11.77
N LEU A 771 -23.70 20.26 -12.29
CA LEU A 771 -25.16 20.21 -12.32
C LEU A 771 -25.79 20.04 -10.93
N LEU A 772 -25.08 19.50 -9.93
CA LEU A 772 -25.61 19.40 -8.55
C LEU A 772 -26.02 20.76 -7.96
N LYS A 773 -25.41 21.86 -8.43
CA LYS A 773 -25.72 23.24 -8.01
C LYS A 773 -26.83 23.90 -8.85
N ARG A 774 -27.34 23.21 -9.86
CA ARG A 774 -28.34 23.71 -10.82
C ARG A 774 -29.74 23.34 -10.39
N THR A 775 -30.73 23.86 -11.10
CA THR A 775 -32.15 23.63 -10.79
C THR A 775 -32.50 22.14 -10.95
N ARG A 776 -33.57 21.73 -10.26
CA ARG A 776 -34.11 20.37 -10.39
C ARG A 776 -34.45 20.01 -11.83
N SER A 777 -35.02 20.94 -12.59
CA SER A 777 -35.42 20.75 -13.98
C SER A 777 -34.22 20.47 -14.90
N GLU A 778 -33.12 21.21 -14.75
CA GLU A 778 -31.89 21.00 -15.52
C GLU A 778 -31.28 19.61 -15.23
N LYS A 779 -31.25 19.19 -13.96
CA LYS A 779 -30.76 17.87 -13.56
C LYS A 779 -31.62 16.74 -14.13
N LEU A 780 -32.94 16.87 -14.08
CA LEU A 780 -33.88 15.91 -14.66
C LEU A 780 -33.72 15.81 -16.18
N SER A 781 -33.64 16.94 -16.87
CA SER A 781 -33.45 16.99 -18.32
C SER A 781 -32.18 16.26 -18.74
N TYR A 782 -31.09 16.45 -17.98
CA TYR A 782 -29.84 15.74 -18.21
C TYR A 782 -29.95 14.22 -17.99
N LEU A 783 -30.57 13.78 -16.89
CA LEU A 783 -30.75 12.34 -16.62
C LEU A 783 -31.69 11.69 -17.63
N HIS A 784 -32.77 12.38 -18.03
CA HIS A 784 -33.67 11.94 -19.09
C HIS A 784 -32.92 11.72 -20.40
N TYR A 785 -32.07 12.69 -20.80
CA TYR A 785 -31.22 12.55 -21.98
C TYR A 785 -30.27 11.35 -21.87
N LYS A 786 -29.69 11.08 -20.69
CA LYS A 786 -28.79 9.93 -20.48
C LYS A 786 -29.52 8.59 -20.53
N VAL A 787 -30.76 8.50 -20.02
CA VAL A 787 -31.54 7.26 -19.92
C VAL A 787 -32.24 6.92 -21.23
N PHE A 788 -32.90 7.89 -21.86
CA PHE A 788 -33.73 7.68 -23.06
C PHE A 788 -33.02 8.04 -24.36
N CYS A 789 -31.68 8.05 -24.38
CA CYS A 789 -30.93 8.33 -25.60
C CYS A 789 -31.26 7.28 -26.69
N PRO A 790 -31.70 7.67 -27.89
CA PRO A 790 -32.11 6.73 -28.96
C PRO A 790 -31.02 5.73 -29.37
N ALA A 791 -29.74 6.12 -29.22
CA ALA A 791 -28.59 5.25 -29.49
C ALA A 791 -28.41 4.11 -28.47
N LEU A 792 -29.08 4.17 -27.31
CA LEU A 792 -29.09 3.10 -26.30
C LEU A 792 -30.19 2.07 -26.59
N LEU A 793 -31.36 2.52 -27.06
CA LEU A 793 -32.51 1.67 -27.38
C LEU A 793 -32.31 0.85 -28.67
N THR A 794 -31.41 1.28 -29.55
CA THR A 794 -31.05 0.58 -30.80
C THR A 794 -29.95 -0.49 -30.62
N LYS A 795 -29.27 -0.52 -29.47
CA LYS A 795 -28.22 -1.52 -29.15
C LYS A 795 -28.73 -2.74 -28.37
N ALA A 796 -30.06 -2.84 -28.21
CA ALA A 796 -30.77 -3.88 -27.46
C ALA A 796 -31.19 -5.09 -28.32
#